data_AF-A0A8B9HIF6-F1
#
_entry.id   AF-A0A8B9HIF6-F1
#
_cell.length_a   1.000
_cell.length_b   1.000
_cell.length_c   1.000
_cell.angle_alpha   90.00
_cell.angle_beta   90.00
_cell.angle_gamma   90.00
#
_symmetry.space_group_name_H-M   'P 1'
#
loop_
_entity.id
_entity.type
_entity.pdbx_description
1 polymer ?
#
loop_
_entity_poly.entity_id
_entity_poly.type
_entity_poly.pdbx_seq_one_letter_code
_entity_poly.pdbx_strand_id
1 'polypeptide(L)'
;MQPLKDAELGAFTFFASPLPHDVCGSNGLPLTPNSIKILGRFQILKTITHPRLCQYVDISRGKHERLVVVAEHYERNLKDLLKQDKPISSDRVLQIAYEVLEGLAFMNKHGLVHRALGQHNVLLDCKGRVKLAKFGLYHMTDHGADVDFPVGYPSYLAPEVIAQGSFHSSEGSLADPPLRSGPKTDVWSLGVLLFELCAVLKCVDIALCPRPTPAELLKDAVFEGVSCLYTPYQSPVHLFSSSLRCAHLELPEDINELCKVDGEDFLSERSVDEVYYLWCLAGGDLEKELTNKGIIQSKPPVCTLPNFILEDGEWFGQSRDRSFLLDDTTVTLSLCQLKNRLKDVAGEAYYPLLEDEQSSLPQSNSNNELSAAVSLPLIIRERDTEYQLTRIVLFDRLLKAYPYKKNQVWKEARVDIPPLLRGLAWAALLGVEGDIQAKYDGIDKDTPIPTDRQIEVDIPRCHQYDELLSSPQGHIKFRRVLKAWVVSHPDLVYWQGLDSLCAPFLYLNFNNEALAYACMSAFIPKYLYNFFLKDNSHVIQEYLTVFSQMIAFHDPELSNHLNEIGFIPDLYAIPWFLTMFTHVFPLHKIFHLWDTLLLGNSSFPFCIGVAILQQLRDRLLANGFNECILLFSDLPEIDIERCVRESINLFCWTPKSATYRQHAQPPKLAGDSSSSSFGKSSAFYSSEYQDLPNTDLVSVYLSNYKQDASKNLKIHISMEHIIKNVLFNCVGLTLDCMCCSFSRGHIPGSINIPYSSVFGPDGEVLQCPVTNTLTGYKGRVIVVLSNIMKTAATVSIALSLSLSLSLSVIVCKLCSSESESSNRGLEYALQMKGSS
;
A
#
# COMPACT_ATOMS: atom_id res chain seq x y z
N MET A 1 -6.96 6.30 -16.08
CA MET A 1 -5.81 7.15 -16.48
C MET A 1 -5.90 7.38 -17.97
N GLN A 2 -5.44 8.52 -18.48
CA GLN A 2 -5.42 8.78 -19.91
C GLN A 2 -4.22 8.07 -20.56
N PRO A 3 -4.40 7.45 -21.75
CA PRO A 3 -3.29 6.88 -22.50
C PRO A 3 -2.34 7.96 -23.01
N LEU A 4 -1.06 7.63 -23.20
CA LEU A 4 -0.01 8.53 -23.67
C LEU A 4 -0.30 9.12 -25.06
N LYS A 5 -0.79 8.31 -25.99
CA LYS A 5 -1.04 8.65 -27.40
C LYS A 5 0.18 9.30 -28.05
N ASP A 6 0.04 10.54 -28.51
CA ASP A 6 1.06 11.37 -29.14
C ASP A 6 1.81 12.27 -28.15
N ALA A 7 1.51 12.17 -26.85
CA ALA A 7 2.24 12.89 -25.82
C ALA A 7 3.61 12.27 -25.56
N GLU A 8 4.50 13.09 -25.02
CA GLU A 8 5.82 12.70 -24.53
C GLU A 8 5.91 12.91 -23.01
N LEU A 9 6.98 12.39 -22.41
CA LEU A 9 7.34 12.70 -21.02
C LEU A 9 8.18 13.97 -21.01
N GLY A 10 7.68 15.03 -20.38
CA GLY A 10 8.42 16.28 -20.17
C GLY A 10 8.87 16.44 -18.73
N ALA A 11 10.09 16.93 -18.52
CA ALA A 11 10.64 17.27 -17.22
C ALA A 11 11.08 18.73 -17.15
N PHE A 12 10.79 19.41 -16.04
CA PHE A 12 11.30 20.75 -15.74
C PHE A 12 11.75 20.84 -14.28
N THR A 13 12.56 21.84 -13.93
CA THR A 13 13.22 21.89 -12.62
C THR A 13 13.24 23.29 -12.01
N PHE A 14 13.16 23.35 -10.69
CA PHE A 14 13.28 24.56 -9.90
C PHE A 14 13.84 24.23 -8.51
N PHE A 15 14.10 25.24 -7.70
CA PHE A 15 14.64 25.10 -6.36
C PHE A 15 13.66 25.67 -5.34
N ALA A 16 13.46 24.93 -4.24
CA ALA A 16 12.80 25.47 -3.07
C ALA A 16 13.75 26.45 -2.34
N SER A 17 13.19 27.43 -1.65
CA SER A 17 13.98 28.35 -0.83
C SER A 17 14.59 27.57 0.36
N PRO A 18 15.90 27.72 0.62
CA PRO A 18 16.55 27.01 1.72
C PRO A 18 16.10 27.58 3.06
N LEU A 19 15.85 26.69 4.03
CA LEU A 19 15.65 27.11 5.42
C LEU A 19 17.00 27.28 6.14
N PRO A 20 17.13 28.19 7.10
CA PRO A 20 18.34 28.31 7.89
C PRO A 20 18.63 27.01 8.66
N HIS A 21 19.87 26.52 8.60
CA HIS A 21 20.26 25.19 9.11
C HIS A 21 20.15 25.01 10.64
N ASP A 22 20.01 26.11 11.41
CA ASP A 22 20.08 26.11 12.88
C ASP A 22 18.74 26.34 13.59
N VAL A 23 17.61 26.17 12.89
CA VAL A 23 16.28 26.45 13.47
C VAL A 23 15.49 25.16 13.67
N CYS A 24 15.14 24.89 14.93
CA CYS A 24 14.16 23.86 15.30
C CYS A 24 12.75 24.46 15.40
N GLY A 25 11.74 23.66 15.09
CA GLY A 25 10.35 23.98 15.38
C GLY A 25 10.09 24.08 16.89
N SER A 26 8.90 24.57 17.26
CA SER A 26 8.46 24.69 18.66
C SER A 26 8.40 23.34 19.42
N ASN A 27 8.41 22.23 18.68
CA ASN A 27 8.45 20.86 19.19
C ASN A 27 9.88 20.30 19.34
N GLY A 28 10.93 21.09 19.09
CA GLY A 28 12.33 20.66 19.17
C GLY A 28 12.79 19.78 18.01
N LEU A 29 11.94 19.54 17.00
CA LEU A 29 12.31 18.83 15.78
C LEU A 29 12.89 19.79 14.74
N PRO A 30 13.77 19.34 13.83
CA PRO A 30 14.22 20.13 12.69
C PRO A 30 13.03 20.65 11.88
N LEU A 31 13.10 21.88 11.38
CA LEU A 31 12.08 22.38 10.48
C LEU A 31 12.01 21.52 9.21
N THR A 32 10.79 21.18 8.78
CA THR A 32 10.58 20.47 7.52
C THR A 32 11.07 21.34 6.34
N PRO A 33 12.03 20.87 5.52
CA PRO A 33 12.50 21.56 4.33
C PRO A 33 11.37 22.00 3.40
N ASN A 34 11.51 23.16 2.77
CA ASN A 34 10.49 23.69 1.85
C ASN A 34 10.28 22.76 0.65
N SER A 35 11.33 22.07 0.17
CA SER A 35 11.18 21.05 -0.87
C SER A 35 10.26 19.89 -0.46
N ILE A 36 10.28 19.46 0.81
CA ILE A 36 9.37 18.43 1.34
C ILE A 36 7.94 18.96 1.47
N LYS A 37 7.75 20.23 1.86
CA LYS A 37 6.42 20.85 1.86
C LYS A 37 5.83 20.93 0.46
N ILE A 38 6.66 21.29 -0.53
CA ILE A 38 6.26 21.34 -1.94
C ILE A 38 5.93 19.93 -2.45
N LEU A 39 6.75 18.93 -2.13
CA LEU A 39 6.52 17.52 -2.47
C LEU A 39 5.14 17.03 -1.99
N GLY A 40 4.78 17.36 -0.75
CA GLY A 40 3.48 17.04 -0.16
C GLY A 40 2.33 17.75 -0.88
N ARG A 41 2.44 19.07 -1.12
CA ARG A 41 1.41 19.84 -1.86
C ARG A 41 1.25 19.42 -3.31
N PHE A 42 2.31 18.95 -3.96
CA PHE A 42 2.29 18.51 -5.36
C PHE A 42 1.37 17.29 -5.58
N GLN A 43 1.21 16.42 -4.59
CA GLN A 43 0.50 15.15 -4.76
C GLN A 43 -0.95 15.32 -5.26
N ILE A 44 -1.64 16.40 -4.87
CA ILE A 44 -2.99 16.69 -5.38
C ILE A 44 -3.01 16.98 -6.88
N LEU A 45 -1.90 17.49 -7.45
CA LEU A 45 -1.81 17.76 -8.88
C LEU A 45 -1.76 16.47 -9.71
N LYS A 46 -1.27 15.36 -9.13
CA LYS A 46 -1.31 14.03 -9.76
C LYS A 46 -2.73 13.47 -9.90
N THR A 47 -3.70 13.98 -9.12
CA THR A 47 -5.09 13.52 -9.20
C THR A 47 -5.91 14.28 -10.25
N ILE A 48 -5.35 15.36 -10.78
CA ILE A 48 -6.01 16.22 -11.76
C ILE A 48 -5.89 15.57 -13.14
N THR A 49 -7.03 15.13 -13.66
CA THR A 49 -7.15 14.57 -15.02
C THR A 49 -8.23 15.33 -15.76
N HIS A 50 -7.86 15.93 -16.90
CA HIS A 50 -8.78 16.67 -17.76
C HIS A 50 -8.23 16.70 -19.20
N PRO A 51 -9.06 16.63 -20.26
CA PRO A 51 -8.60 16.66 -21.65
C PRO A 51 -7.80 17.90 -22.04
N ARG A 52 -8.01 19.03 -21.34
CA ARG A 52 -7.35 20.33 -21.58
C ARG A 52 -6.16 20.62 -20.70
N LEU A 53 -5.77 19.68 -19.84
CA LEU A 53 -4.65 19.84 -18.92
C LEU A 53 -3.63 18.74 -19.21
N CYS A 54 -2.34 19.08 -19.10
CA CYS A 54 -1.28 18.07 -19.10
C CYS A 54 -1.34 17.30 -17.77
N GLN A 55 -1.28 15.97 -17.82
CA GLN A 55 -1.27 15.15 -16.62
C GLN A 55 0.08 15.25 -15.90
N TYR A 56 0.07 15.53 -14.59
CA TYR A 56 1.26 15.42 -13.75
C TYR A 56 1.53 13.97 -13.37
N VAL A 57 2.77 13.54 -13.52
CA VAL A 57 3.19 12.15 -13.33
C VAL A 57 3.95 12.00 -12.02
N ASP A 58 5.01 12.78 -11.84
CA ASP A 58 5.89 12.62 -10.69
C ASP A 58 6.64 13.90 -10.32
N ILE A 59 7.15 13.92 -9.10
CA ILE A 59 8.06 14.95 -8.61
C ILE A 59 9.18 14.26 -7.81
N SER A 60 10.42 14.63 -8.08
CA SER A 60 11.57 14.11 -7.35
C SER A 60 12.38 15.24 -6.73
N ARG A 61 12.93 14.96 -5.55
CA ARG A 61 13.83 15.86 -4.84
C ARG A 61 15.27 15.48 -5.16
N GLY A 62 16.02 16.45 -5.66
CA GLY A 62 17.46 16.35 -5.91
C GLY A 62 18.28 17.01 -4.80
N LYS A 63 19.58 17.16 -5.06
CA LYS A 63 20.50 17.84 -4.13
C LYS A 63 20.17 19.33 -4.01
N HIS A 64 20.49 19.92 -2.85
CA HIS A 64 20.37 21.36 -2.58
C HIS A 64 18.94 21.91 -2.81
N GLU A 65 17.90 21.22 -2.32
CA GLU A 65 16.49 21.65 -2.45
C GLU A 65 15.98 21.75 -3.90
N ARG A 66 16.70 21.19 -4.87
CA ARG A 66 16.23 21.08 -6.25
C ARG A 66 15.03 20.13 -6.33
N LEU A 67 14.03 20.52 -7.08
CA LEU A 67 12.89 19.70 -7.45
C LEU A 67 12.86 19.51 -8.97
N VAL A 68 12.50 18.30 -9.40
CA VAL A 68 12.27 17.97 -10.81
C VAL A 68 10.85 17.45 -10.92
N VAL A 69 10.04 18.09 -11.78
CA VAL A 69 8.65 17.73 -12.02
C VAL A 69 8.55 17.08 -13.38
N VAL A 70 7.85 15.95 -13.44
CA VAL A 70 7.57 15.18 -14.66
C VAL A 70 6.07 15.26 -14.97
N ALA A 71 5.75 15.57 -16.21
CA ALA A 71 4.39 15.69 -16.70
C ALA A 71 4.28 15.24 -18.16
N GLU A 72 3.05 14.99 -18.60
CA GLU A 72 2.68 14.92 -20.01
C GLU A 72 3.15 16.19 -20.76
N HIS A 73 3.75 16.01 -21.93
CA HIS A 73 4.29 17.11 -22.73
C HIS A 73 4.02 16.92 -24.22
N TYR A 74 3.97 18.03 -24.95
CA TYR A 74 3.81 18.07 -26.39
C TYR A 74 4.79 19.09 -26.95
N GLU A 75 5.44 18.73 -28.07
CA GLU A 75 6.50 19.54 -28.68
C GLU A 75 5.99 20.91 -29.16
N ARG A 76 4.76 20.95 -29.71
CA ARG A 76 4.18 22.18 -30.25
C ARG A 76 3.44 22.98 -29.19
N ASN A 77 3.73 24.27 -29.13
CA ASN A 77 3.01 25.24 -28.30
C ASN A 77 2.43 26.38 -29.15
N LEU A 78 1.66 27.25 -28.52
CA LEU A 78 0.99 28.37 -29.18
C LEU A 78 1.97 29.43 -29.73
N LYS A 79 3.14 29.61 -29.08
CA LYS A 79 4.21 30.48 -29.60
C LYS A 79 4.73 29.99 -30.95
N ASP A 80 4.86 28.68 -31.13
CA ASP A 80 5.31 28.11 -32.40
C ASP A 80 4.25 28.21 -33.50
N LEU A 81 2.97 28.25 -33.14
CA LEU A 81 1.88 28.56 -34.09
C LEU A 81 1.97 30.01 -34.58
N LEU A 82 2.26 30.96 -33.68
CA LEU A 82 2.40 32.37 -34.00
C LEU A 82 3.61 32.69 -34.90
N LYS A 83 4.68 31.89 -34.83
CA LYS A 83 5.86 32.06 -35.70
C LYS A 83 5.64 31.68 -37.17
N GLN A 84 4.54 31.04 -37.53
CA GLN A 84 4.34 30.46 -38.87
C GLN A 84 3.94 31.48 -39.95
N ASP A 85 3.97 32.80 -39.68
CA ASP A 85 3.61 33.91 -40.59
C ASP A 85 2.27 33.76 -41.33
N LYS A 86 1.40 32.87 -40.83
CA LYS A 86 0.05 32.66 -41.33
C LYS A 86 -0.96 33.21 -40.32
N PRO A 87 -1.91 34.08 -40.74
CA PRO A 87 -2.97 34.52 -39.87
C PRO A 87 -3.79 33.32 -39.39
N ILE A 88 -4.04 33.26 -38.08
CA ILE A 88 -4.92 32.26 -37.47
C ILE A 88 -6.37 32.69 -37.75
N SER A 89 -7.23 31.77 -38.21
CA SER A 89 -8.64 32.09 -38.46
C SER A 89 -9.38 32.46 -37.18
N SER A 90 -10.39 33.32 -37.27
CA SER A 90 -11.25 33.70 -36.14
C SER A 90 -11.84 32.47 -35.43
N ASP A 91 -12.30 31.49 -36.21
CA ASP A 91 -12.89 30.26 -35.67
C ASP A 91 -11.88 29.46 -34.86
N ARG A 92 -10.62 29.45 -35.31
CA ARG A 92 -9.55 28.76 -34.62
C ARG A 92 -9.14 29.47 -33.32
N VAL A 93 -9.11 30.81 -33.32
CA VAL A 93 -8.91 31.59 -32.09
C VAL A 93 -10.03 31.32 -31.09
N LEU A 94 -11.29 31.30 -31.53
CA LEU A 94 -12.44 30.98 -30.67
C LEU A 94 -12.37 29.55 -30.13
N GLN A 95 -11.97 28.57 -30.94
CA GLN A 95 -11.72 27.20 -30.47
C GLN A 95 -10.64 27.16 -29.38
N ILE A 96 -9.49 27.80 -29.59
CA ILE A 96 -8.41 27.85 -28.59
C ILE A 96 -8.91 28.53 -27.31
N ALA A 97 -9.61 29.66 -27.43
CA ALA A 97 -10.18 30.37 -26.29
C ALA A 97 -11.13 29.49 -25.48
N TYR A 98 -12.04 28.78 -26.15
CA TYR A 98 -12.99 27.87 -25.52
C TYR A 98 -12.28 26.72 -24.79
N GLU A 99 -11.31 26.07 -25.44
CA GLU A 99 -10.56 24.96 -24.86
C GLU A 99 -9.69 25.39 -23.65
N VAL A 100 -9.08 26.58 -23.70
CA VAL A 100 -8.37 27.16 -22.54
C VAL A 100 -9.33 27.44 -21.39
N LEU A 101 -10.49 28.06 -21.68
CA LEU A 101 -11.50 28.37 -20.66
C LEU A 101 -12.06 27.10 -20.00
N GLU A 102 -12.27 26.02 -20.75
CA GLU A 102 -12.69 24.73 -20.23
C GLU A 102 -11.68 24.20 -19.20
N GLY A 103 -10.38 24.24 -19.53
CA GLY A 103 -9.30 23.87 -18.61
C GLY A 103 -9.23 24.75 -17.36
N LEU A 104 -9.31 26.08 -17.52
CA LEU A 104 -9.28 27.03 -16.40
C LEU A 104 -10.50 26.87 -15.47
N ALA A 105 -11.70 26.70 -16.04
CA ALA A 105 -12.92 26.47 -15.27
C ALA A 105 -12.84 25.19 -14.45
N PHE A 106 -12.30 24.12 -15.04
CA PHE A 106 -12.04 22.87 -14.32
C PHE A 106 -11.07 23.05 -13.16
N MET A 107 -9.95 23.76 -13.37
CA MET A 107 -8.98 24.06 -12.31
C MET A 107 -9.60 24.88 -11.18
N ASN A 108 -10.38 25.91 -11.51
CA ASN A 108 -11.02 26.77 -10.51
C ASN A 108 -12.02 26.00 -9.64
N LYS A 109 -12.74 25.02 -10.21
CA LYS A 109 -13.61 24.11 -9.46
C LYS A 109 -12.84 23.30 -8.41
N HIS A 110 -11.55 23.04 -8.64
CA HIS A 110 -10.64 22.37 -7.71
C HIS A 110 -9.85 23.36 -6.81
N GLY A 111 -10.23 24.64 -6.79
CA GLY A 111 -9.57 25.66 -5.97
C GLY A 111 -8.19 26.08 -6.49
N LEU A 112 -7.88 25.79 -7.76
CA LEU A 112 -6.60 26.11 -8.38
C LEU A 112 -6.73 27.26 -9.38
N VAL A 113 -5.63 28.02 -9.47
CA VAL A 113 -5.39 29.07 -10.46
C VAL A 113 -4.10 28.73 -11.21
N HIS A 114 -4.02 29.12 -12.49
CA HIS A 114 -2.87 28.79 -13.33
C HIS A 114 -1.66 29.66 -12.99
N ARG A 115 -1.84 30.98 -12.86
CA ARG A 115 -0.80 31.97 -12.46
C ARG A 115 0.43 32.10 -13.34
N ALA A 116 0.59 31.21 -14.30
CA ALA A 116 1.67 31.15 -15.28
C ALA A 116 1.11 30.86 -16.67
N LEU A 117 -0.10 31.34 -16.98
CA LEU A 117 -0.69 31.18 -18.29
C LEU A 117 0.02 32.11 -19.28
N GLY A 118 0.46 31.55 -20.41
CA GLY A 118 1.14 32.27 -21.47
C GLY A 118 1.33 31.37 -22.69
N GLN A 119 1.76 31.94 -23.82
CA GLN A 119 1.85 31.25 -25.12
C GLN A 119 2.71 29.97 -25.14
N HIS A 120 3.67 29.84 -24.24
CA HIS A 120 4.57 28.68 -24.12
C HIS A 120 4.01 27.58 -23.20
N ASN A 121 3.00 27.89 -22.38
CA ASN A 121 2.32 26.93 -21.50
C ASN A 121 0.97 26.45 -22.07
N VAL A 122 0.58 26.94 -23.25
CA VAL A 122 -0.53 26.40 -24.04
C VAL A 122 0.05 25.48 -25.11
N LEU A 123 0.05 24.17 -24.82
CA LEU A 123 0.55 23.14 -25.72
C LEU A 123 -0.56 22.66 -26.67
N LEU A 124 -0.17 22.03 -27.78
CA LEU A 124 -1.07 21.54 -28.82
C LEU A 124 -0.79 20.06 -29.11
N ASP A 125 -1.83 19.22 -29.04
CA ASP A 125 -1.76 17.83 -29.49
C ASP A 125 -1.64 17.74 -31.04
N CYS A 126 -1.41 16.54 -31.58
CA CYS A 126 -1.30 16.29 -33.02
C CYS A 126 -2.56 16.68 -33.82
N LYS A 127 -3.72 16.76 -33.15
CA LYS A 127 -5.00 17.23 -33.71
C LYS A 127 -5.19 18.73 -33.54
N GLY A 128 -4.22 19.43 -32.96
CA GLY A 128 -4.26 20.85 -32.65
C GLY A 128 -5.15 21.18 -31.46
N ARG A 129 -5.44 20.28 -30.54
CA ARG A 129 -6.25 20.61 -29.35
C ARG A 129 -5.38 21.11 -28.21
N VAL A 130 -5.91 22.06 -27.43
CA VAL A 130 -5.20 22.69 -26.32
C VAL A 130 -4.96 21.72 -25.16
N LYS A 131 -3.74 21.77 -24.65
CA LYS A 131 -3.27 21.12 -23.41
C LYS A 131 -2.51 22.16 -22.57
N LEU A 132 -3.09 22.62 -21.46
CA LEU A 132 -2.45 23.57 -20.54
C LEU A 132 -1.38 22.85 -19.71
N ALA A 133 -0.17 23.39 -19.70
CA ALA A 133 0.98 22.86 -19.00
C ALA A 133 1.41 23.77 -17.84
N LYS A 134 2.20 23.22 -16.91
CA LYS A 134 2.84 23.98 -15.81
C LYS A 134 1.86 24.74 -14.89
N PHE A 135 0.61 24.27 -14.80
CA PHE A 135 -0.34 24.80 -13.83
C PHE A 135 -0.01 24.33 -12.40
N GLY A 136 -0.49 25.05 -11.39
CA GLY A 136 -0.35 24.60 -10.00
C GLY A 136 1.01 24.85 -9.35
N LEU A 137 2.00 25.43 -10.05
CA LEU A 137 3.26 25.89 -9.44
C LEU A 137 3.00 26.83 -8.25
N TYR A 138 2.10 27.81 -8.44
CA TYR A 138 1.67 28.72 -7.38
C TYR A 138 1.03 28.01 -6.18
N HIS A 139 0.33 26.89 -6.40
CA HIS A 139 -0.26 26.12 -5.31
C HIS A 139 0.81 25.32 -4.55
N MET A 140 1.68 24.60 -5.27
CA MET A 140 2.66 23.70 -4.65
C MET A 140 3.73 24.47 -3.86
N THR A 141 4.06 25.71 -4.26
CA THR A 141 5.06 26.57 -3.60
C THR A 141 4.46 27.51 -2.54
N ASP A 142 3.31 27.16 -1.96
CA ASP A 142 2.62 27.96 -0.94
C ASP A 142 2.41 29.41 -1.37
N HIS A 143 1.81 29.59 -2.55
CA HIS A 143 1.57 30.91 -3.14
C HIS A 143 2.85 31.71 -3.43
N GLY A 144 3.99 31.02 -3.55
CA GLY A 144 5.30 31.61 -3.81
C GLY A 144 6.17 31.76 -2.56
N ALA A 145 5.68 31.45 -1.36
CA ALA A 145 6.44 31.59 -0.12
C ALA A 145 7.58 30.57 0.02
N ASP A 146 7.45 29.39 -0.57
CA ASP A 146 8.44 28.30 -0.47
C ASP A 146 9.54 28.38 -1.57
N VAL A 147 9.61 29.47 -2.32
CA VAL A 147 10.59 29.68 -3.42
C VAL A 147 11.09 31.12 -3.48
N ASP A 148 12.32 31.32 -4.00
CA ASP A 148 12.95 32.66 -4.08
C ASP A 148 12.79 33.31 -5.48
N PHE A 149 11.83 32.85 -6.27
CA PHE A 149 11.56 33.36 -7.61
C PHE A 149 10.09 33.75 -7.78
N PRO A 150 9.79 34.78 -8.61
CA PRO A 150 8.42 35.16 -8.89
C PRO A 150 7.70 34.06 -9.68
N VAL A 151 6.48 33.71 -9.25
CA VAL A 151 5.63 32.76 -9.96
C VAL A 151 4.77 33.49 -10.99
N GLY A 152 4.96 33.16 -12.26
CA GLY A 152 4.25 33.75 -13.40
C GLY A 152 5.14 34.67 -14.24
N TYR A 153 4.61 35.12 -15.38
CA TYR A 153 5.33 35.95 -16.35
C TYR A 153 4.82 37.39 -16.29
N PRO A 154 5.68 38.40 -16.01
CA PRO A 154 5.25 39.78 -15.84
C PRO A 154 4.33 40.31 -16.95
N SER A 155 4.59 39.95 -18.22
CA SER A 155 3.78 40.36 -19.38
C SER A 155 2.34 39.84 -19.38
N TYR A 156 2.06 38.75 -18.66
CA TYR A 156 0.73 38.14 -18.57
C TYR A 156 0.09 38.33 -17.18
N LEU A 157 0.80 38.94 -16.23
CA LEU A 157 0.29 39.13 -14.87
C LEU A 157 -0.79 40.23 -14.84
N ALA A 158 -1.83 39.96 -14.07
CA ALA A 158 -2.89 40.92 -13.83
C ALA A 158 -2.37 42.11 -12.99
N PRO A 159 -2.84 43.36 -13.23
CA PRO A 159 -2.33 44.55 -12.55
C PRO A 159 -2.43 44.47 -11.03
N GLU A 160 -3.51 43.87 -10.51
CA GLU A 160 -3.69 43.69 -9.06
C GLU A 160 -2.67 42.74 -8.43
N VAL A 161 -2.15 41.78 -9.20
CA VAL A 161 -1.07 40.90 -8.72
C VAL A 161 0.23 41.69 -8.66
N ILE A 162 0.53 42.47 -9.69
CA ILE A 162 1.74 43.30 -9.74
C ILE A 162 1.73 44.31 -8.59
N ALA A 163 0.58 44.95 -8.36
CA ALA A 163 0.39 45.94 -7.29
C ALA A 163 0.55 45.35 -5.88
N GLN A 164 0.32 44.05 -5.68
CA GLN A 164 0.57 43.38 -4.41
C GLN A 164 2.07 43.19 -4.13
N GLY A 165 2.94 43.18 -5.14
CA GLY A 165 4.36 42.91 -4.96
C GLY A 165 4.69 41.48 -4.51
N SER A 166 5.98 41.19 -4.31
CA SER A 166 6.44 39.90 -3.77
C SER A 166 6.51 39.99 -2.25
N PHE A 167 5.44 39.60 -1.55
CA PHE A 167 5.45 39.54 -0.09
C PHE A 167 6.24 38.32 0.40
N HIS A 168 7.45 38.54 0.92
CA HIS A 168 8.05 37.61 1.87
C HIS A 168 7.53 38.00 3.27
N SER A 169 6.84 37.08 3.92
CA SER A 169 6.33 37.21 5.28
C SER A 169 7.46 37.15 6.30
N SER A 170 8.36 38.13 6.30
CA SER A 170 9.43 38.28 7.28
C SER A 170 9.13 39.32 8.36
N GLU A 171 7.99 40.01 8.31
CA GLU A 171 7.56 40.91 9.40
C GLU A 171 6.11 40.61 9.80
N GLY A 172 5.93 40.23 11.08
CA GLY A 172 4.66 39.91 11.71
C GLY A 172 3.74 41.12 11.90
N SER A 173 3.43 41.84 10.81
CA SER A 173 2.35 42.81 10.81
C SER A 173 1.01 42.07 10.70
N LEU A 174 0.12 42.33 11.66
CA LEU A 174 -1.28 41.88 11.70
C LEU A 174 -2.17 42.53 10.62
N ALA A 175 -1.56 43.17 9.60
CA ALA A 175 -2.29 43.69 8.45
C ALA A 175 -2.75 42.52 7.58
N ASP A 176 -4.00 42.60 7.11
CA ASP A 176 -4.76 41.54 6.45
C ASP A 176 -3.94 40.58 5.57
N PRO A 177 -4.26 39.26 5.57
CA PRO A 177 -3.57 38.30 4.71
C PRO A 177 -3.58 38.80 3.26
N PRO A 178 -2.45 38.70 2.53
CA PRO A 178 -2.38 39.18 1.15
C PRO A 178 -3.53 38.56 0.34
N LEU A 179 -4.23 39.40 -0.44
CA LEU A 179 -5.37 38.96 -1.24
C LEU A 179 -4.91 37.83 -2.17
N ARG A 180 -5.33 36.59 -1.87
CA ARG A 180 -4.95 35.42 -2.66
C ARG A 180 -5.38 35.62 -4.11
N SER A 181 -4.49 35.34 -5.05
CA SER A 181 -4.82 35.38 -6.47
C SER A 181 -6.04 34.48 -6.75
N GLY A 182 -7.06 35.07 -7.37
CA GLY A 182 -8.32 34.38 -7.67
C GLY A 182 -8.46 34.03 -9.16
N PRO A 183 -9.53 33.29 -9.52
CA PRO A 183 -9.84 32.89 -10.91
C PRO A 183 -9.75 34.01 -11.96
N LYS A 184 -10.07 35.24 -11.57
CA LYS A 184 -10.08 36.43 -12.44
C LYS A 184 -8.68 36.83 -12.92
N THR A 185 -7.63 36.41 -12.21
CA THR A 185 -6.24 36.66 -12.62
C THR A 185 -5.89 35.87 -13.89
N ASP A 186 -6.33 34.61 -14.00
CA ASP A 186 -6.11 33.78 -15.20
C ASP A 186 -6.93 34.29 -16.40
N VAL A 187 -8.10 34.89 -16.16
CA VAL A 187 -8.92 35.53 -17.21
C VAL A 187 -8.19 36.73 -17.83
N TRP A 188 -7.45 37.50 -17.05
CA TRP A 188 -6.59 38.55 -17.58
C TRP A 188 -5.47 37.98 -18.44
N SER A 189 -4.77 36.97 -17.95
CA SER A 189 -3.71 36.31 -18.72
C SER A 189 -4.23 35.73 -20.04
N LEU A 190 -5.45 35.18 -20.04
CA LEU A 190 -6.13 34.76 -21.26
C LEU A 190 -6.45 35.96 -22.17
N GLY A 191 -6.93 37.08 -21.63
CA GLY A 191 -7.18 38.30 -22.42
C GLY A 191 -5.92 38.79 -23.14
N VAL A 192 -4.77 38.80 -22.46
CA VAL A 192 -3.47 39.12 -23.07
C VAL A 192 -3.10 38.09 -24.15
N LEU A 193 -3.32 36.80 -23.89
CA LEU A 193 -3.04 35.73 -24.86
C LEU A 193 -3.91 35.86 -26.13
N LEU A 194 -5.20 36.11 -25.97
CA LEU A 194 -6.12 36.31 -27.10
C LEU A 194 -5.79 37.59 -27.86
N PHE A 195 -5.36 38.64 -27.15
CA PHE A 195 -4.81 39.83 -27.79
C PHE A 195 -3.61 39.48 -28.64
N GLU A 196 -2.63 38.71 -28.17
CA GLU A 196 -1.48 38.29 -29.00
C GLU A 196 -1.90 37.45 -30.22
N LEU A 197 -2.92 36.59 -30.08
CA LEU A 197 -3.45 35.79 -31.19
C LEU A 197 -4.20 36.62 -32.25
N CYS A 198 -4.91 37.66 -31.82
CA CYS A 198 -5.66 38.56 -32.70
C CYS A 198 -4.79 39.72 -33.22
N ALA A 199 -3.76 40.13 -32.47
CA ALA A 199 -2.96 41.35 -32.68
C ALA A 199 -1.86 41.21 -33.74
N VAL A 200 -2.16 40.49 -34.81
CA VAL A 200 -2.00 41.05 -36.17
C VAL A 200 -2.95 42.26 -36.38
N LEU A 201 -3.85 42.63 -35.44
CA LEU A 201 -4.34 44.00 -35.17
C LEU A 201 -4.99 44.19 -33.75
N LYS A 202 -4.72 45.36 -33.14
CA LYS A 202 -5.17 46.01 -31.86
C LYS A 202 -6.48 45.53 -31.16
N CYS A 203 -6.44 45.29 -29.83
CA CYS A 203 -6.98 46.12 -28.72
C CYS A 203 -6.89 45.41 -27.33
N VAL A 204 -6.31 46.03 -26.28
CA VAL A 204 -6.60 45.69 -24.85
C VAL A 204 -7.10 46.96 -24.16
N ASP A 205 -8.27 46.87 -23.55
CA ASP A 205 -8.88 47.92 -22.74
C ASP A 205 -8.42 47.77 -21.27
N ILE A 206 -7.83 48.81 -20.70
CA ILE A 206 -7.10 48.79 -19.41
C ILE A 206 -8.05 49.07 -18.21
N ALA A 207 -9.36 49.11 -18.43
CA ALA A 207 -10.32 49.45 -17.39
C ALA A 207 -10.48 48.35 -16.31
N LEU A 208 -10.39 48.76 -15.04
CA LEU A 208 -10.60 47.96 -13.81
C LEU A 208 -12.06 47.49 -13.59
N CYS A 209 -12.79 47.16 -14.65
CA CYS A 209 -14.14 46.63 -14.55
C CYS A 209 -14.17 45.26 -13.85
N PRO A 210 -15.31 44.87 -13.22
CA PRO A 210 -15.43 43.54 -12.62
C PRO A 210 -15.28 42.47 -13.71
N ARG A 211 -14.12 41.80 -13.74
CA ARG A 211 -13.85 40.70 -14.68
C ARG A 211 -14.77 39.51 -14.40
N PRO A 212 -15.31 38.84 -15.44
CA PRO A 212 -16.01 37.58 -15.29
C PRO A 212 -15.05 36.45 -14.90
N THR A 213 -15.58 35.34 -14.41
CA THR A 213 -14.83 34.09 -14.18
C THR A 213 -14.80 33.23 -15.45
N PRO A 214 -13.89 32.23 -15.57
CA PRO A 214 -13.87 31.35 -16.73
C PRO A 214 -15.21 30.62 -16.97
N ALA A 215 -15.90 30.21 -15.89
CA ALA A 215 -17.20 29.55 -15.97
C ALA A 215 -18.33 30.49 -16.45
N GLU A 216 -18.22 31.80 -16.19
CA GLU A 216 -19.15 32.80 -16.73
C GLU A 216 -18.89 33.04 -18.22
N LEU A 217 -17.62 33.12 -18.63
CA LEU A 217 -17.23 33.32 -20.03
C LEU A 217 -17.61 32.13 -20.93
N LEU A 218 -17.57 30.89 -20.42
CA LEU A 218 -18.02 29.70 -21.17
C LEU A 218 -19.50 29.75 -21.57
N LYS A 219 -20.31 30.60 -20.93
CA LYS A 219 -21.75 30.78 -21.22
C LYS A 219 -22.05 31.94 -22.16
N ASP A 220 -21.02 32.66 -22.61
CA ASP A 220 -21.19 33.81 -23.49
C ASP A 220 -21.66 33.38 -24.89
N ALA A 221 -22.52 34.20 -25.51
CA ALA A 221 -23.10 33.93 -26.84
C ALA A 221 -22.04 33.75 -27.93
N VAL A 222 -20.84 34.33 -27.77
CA VAL A 222 -19.72 34.18 -28.72
C VAL A 222 -19.29 32.72 -28.91
N PHE A 223 -19.57 31.84 -27.95
CA PHE A 223 -19.20 30.43 -28.00
C PHE A 223 -20.33 29.50 -28.43
N GLU A 224 -21.54 29.99 -28.76
CA GLU A 224 -22.67 29.13 -29.16
C GLU A 224 -22.31 28.21 -30.35
N GLY A 225 -21.61 28.75 -31.37
CA GLY A 225 -21.18 27.99 -32.54
C GLY A 225 -20.01 27.02 -32.32
N VAL A 226 -19.30 27.11 -31.19
CA VAL A 226 -18.12 26.28 -30.88
C VAL A 226 -18.45 25.24 -29.81
N SER A 227 -19.32 25.58 -28.86
CA SER A 227 -19.70 24.71 -27.74
C SER A 227 -20.32 23.39 -28.21
N CYS A 228 -21.04 23.38 -29.32
CA CYS A 228 -21.65 22.18 -29.91
C CYS A 228 -20.62 21.18 -30.48
N LEU A 229 -19.36 21.59 -30.67
CA LEU A 229 -18.29 20.72 -31.17
C LEU A 229 -17.68 19.85 -30.07
N TYR A 230 -17.99 20.11 -28.80
CA TYR A 230 -17.37 19.45 -27.66
C TYR A 230 -18.40 18.80 -26.75
N THR A 231 -18.13 17.57 -26.34
CA THR A 231 -18.88 16.88 -25.29
C THR A 231 -18.40 17.35 -23.92
N PRO A 232 -19.30 17.75 -22.99
CA PRO A 232 -18.92 18.14 -21.65
C PRO A 232 -18.10 17.06 -20.95
N TYR A 233 -16.99 17.44 -20.32
CA TYR A 233 -16.15 16.51 -19.60
C TYR A 233 -16.89 15.86 -18.43
N GLN A 234 -16.83 14.53 -18.36
CA GLN A 234 -17.29 13.73 -17.23
C GLN A 234 -16.10 13.06 -16.56
N SER A 235 -16.00 13.17 -15.24
CA SER A 235 -14.96 12.50 -14.49
C SER A 235 -15.09 10.98 -14.63
N PRO A 236 -13.99 10.24 -14.86
CA PRO A 236 -14.03 8.79 -14.98
C PRO A 236 -14.52 8.13 -13.68
N VAL A 237 -15.28 7.04 -13.80
CA VAL A 237 -15.74 6.24 -12.67
C VAL A 237 -14.56 5.53 -12.01
N HIS A 238 -14.39 5.69 -10.70
CA HIS A 238 -13.36 5.02 -9.93
C HIS A 238 -13.66 3.54 -9.70
N LEU A 239 -12.62 2.72 -9.46
CA LEU A 239 -12.75 1.28 -9.20
C LEU A 239 -13.73 0.99 -8.04
N PHE A 240 -13.62 1.68 -6.92
CA PHE A 240 -14.47 1.47 -5.73
C PHE A 240 -15.59 2.52 -5.65
N SER A 241 -16.39 2.60 -6.71
CA SER A 241 -17.53 3.53 -6.82
C SER A 241 -18.86 2.76 -6.93
N SER A 242 -19.96 3.42 -6.57
CA SER A 242 -21.33 2.93 -6.76
C SER A 242 -21.79 2.91 -8.23
N SER A 243 -21.15 3.70 -9.10
CA SER A 243 -21.50 3.79 -10.52
C SER A 243 -21.00 2.58 -11.33
N LEU A 244 -21.80 2.14 -12.31
CA LEU A 244 -21.40 1.10 -13.26
C LEU A 244 -20.22 1.58 -14.10
N ARG A 245 -19.07 0.89 -14.01
CA ARG A 245 -17.86 1.24 -14.77
C ARG A 245 -18.05 1.16 -16.29
N CYS A 246 -19.01 0.36 -16.74
CA CYS A 246 -19.37 0.19 -18.16
C CYS A 246 -20.52 1.09 -18.62
N ALA A 247 -21.02 2.02 -17.80
CA ALA A 247 -22.17 2.86 -18.14
C ALA A 247 -21.97 3.69 -19.43
N HIS A 248 -20.72 3.98 -19.79
CA HIS A 248 -20.33 4.80 -20.94
C HIS A 248 -19.42 4.04 -21.90
N LEU A 249 -19.44 2.71 -21.90
CA LEU A 249 -18.63 1.91 -22.81
C LEU A 249 -19.32 1.83 -24.17
N GLU A 250 -18.80 2.58 -25.14
CA GLU A 250 -19.19 2.45 -26.55
C GLU A 250 -18.28 1.42 -27.21
N LEU A 251 -18.86 0.30 -27.64
CA LEU A 251 -18.17 -0.68 -28.45
C LEU A 251 -18.21 -0.20 -29.92
N PRO A 252 -17.08 -0.26 -30.65
CA PRO A 252 -17.10 -0.03 -32.10
C PRO A 252 -18.10 -0.95 -32.79
N GLU A 253 -18.74 -0.46 -33.85
CA GLU A 253 -19.72 -1.25 -34.62
C GLU A 253 -19.05 -2.43 -35.33
N ASP A 254 -17.77 -2.32 -35.67
CA ASP A 254 -16.94 -3.42 -36.19
C ASP A 254 -15.87 -3.82 -35.16
N ILE A 255 -15.97 -5.04 -34.65
CA ILE A 255 -14.99 -5.62 -33.71
C ILE A 255 -13.62 -5.77 -34.37
N ASN A 256 -13.54 -5.84 -35.70
CA ASN A 256 -12.25 -5.85 -36.40
C ASN A 256 -11.48 -4.52 -36.27
N GLU A 257 -12.14 -3.40 -35.95
CA GLU A 257 -11.45 -2.15 -35.58
C GLU A 257 -10.75 -2.25 -34.21
N LEU A 258 -11.13 -3.23 -33.38
CA LEU A 258 -10.42 -3.57 -32.14
C LEU A 258 -9.25 -4.53 -32.39
N CYS A 259 -9.25 -5.26 -33.51
CA CYS A 259 -8.21 -6.20 -33.91
C CYS A 259 -7.11 -5.47 -34.70
N LYS A 260 -6.01 -5.16 -34.02
CA LYS A 260 -4.92 -4.34 -34.56
C LYS A 260 -3.99 -5.12 -35.49
N VAL A 261 -3.40 -4.38 -36.44
CA VAL A 261 -2.43 -4.85 -37.43
C VAL A 261 -1.03 -4.90 -36.82
N ASP A 262 -0.18 -5.82 -37.27
CA ASP A 262 1.23 -5.90 -36.91
C ASP A 262 1.95 -4.55 -37.14
N GLY A 263 2.53 -3.95 -36.07
CA GLY A 263 3.36 -2.75 -36.14
C GLY A 263 2.88 -1.50 -35.37
N GLU A 264 1.84 -1.57 -34.55
CA GLU A 264 1.39 -0.43 -33.73
C GLU A 264 2.25 -0.18 -32.47
N ASP A 265 2.36 1.10 -32.06
CA ASP A 265 3.05 1.52 -30.83
C ASP A 265 2.18 1.23 -29.60
N PHE A 266 2.17 -0.02 -29.13
CA PHE A 266 1.39 -0.46 -27.97
C PHE A 266 1.67 0.37 -26.70
N LEU A 267 2.87 0.96 -26.59
CA LEU A 267 3.23 1.79 -25.45
C LEU A 267 2.41 3.09 -25.41
N SER A 268 1.98 3.60 -26.56
CA SER A 268 1.15 4.81 -26.66
C SER A 268 -0.24 4.63 -26.03
N GLU A 269 -0.72 3.39 -25.85
CA GLU A 269 -2.01 3.11 -25.22
C GLU A 269 -1.93 2.95 -23.71
N ARG A 270 -0.71 2.83 -23.18
CA ARG A 270 -0.49 2.77 -21.75
C ARG A 270 -0.61 4.16 -21.14
N SER A 271 -0.93 4.21 -19.85
CA SER A 271 -1.03 5.50 -19.15
C SER A 271 0.34 6.15 -19.02
N VAL A 272 0.37 7.48 -18.99
CA VAL A 272 1.63 8.24 -18.83
C VAL A 272 2.37 7.83 -17.55
N ASP A 273 1.64 7.56 -16.46
CA ASP A 273 2.22 7.07 -15.19
C ASP A 273 2.92 5.72 -15.32
N GLU A 274 2.32 4.79 -16.06
CA GLU A 274 2.89 3.47 -16.32
C GLU A 274 4.11 3.56 -17.23
N VAL A 275 4.02 4.36 -18.30
CA VAL A 275 5.15 4.56 -19.22
C VAL A 275 6.34 5.17 -18.49
N TYR A 276 6.13 6.16 -17.62
CA TYR A 276 7.18 6.73 -16.79
C TYR A 276 7.76 5.72 -15.80
N TYR A 277 6.91 4.92 -15.14
CA TYR A 277 7.38 3.85 -14.25
C TYR A 277 8.28 2.84 -14.98
N LEU A 278 7.86 2.37 -16.16
CA LEU A 278 8.66 1.46 -16.99
C LEU A 278 9.93 2.14 -17.54
N TRP A 279 9.86 3.45 -17.85
CA TRP A 279 11.02 4.23 -18.28
C TRP A 279 12.11 4.28 -17.20
N CYS A 280 11.74 4.48 -15.93
CA CYS A 280 12.66 4.39 -14.80
C CYS A 280 13.31 3.00 -14.70
N LEU A 281 12.53 1.92 -14.85
CA LEU A 281 13.05 0.54 -14.83
C LEU A 281 13.98 0.23 -16.02
N ALA A 282 13.72 0.85 -17.17
CA ALA A 282 14.56 0.71 -18.37
C ALA A 282 15.94 1.39 -18.23
N GLY A 283 16.20 2.09 -17.12
CA GLY A 283 17.44 2.83 -16.85
C GLY A 283 17.32 4.34 -17.06
N GLY A 284 16.09 4.86 -17.19
CA GLY A 284 15.82 6.29 -17.21
C GLY A 284 16.27 6.96 -15.92
N ASP A 285 17.02 8.05 -16.05
CA ASP A 285 17.56 8.83 -14.94
C ASP A 285 17.33 10.32 -15.22
N LEU A 286 16.46 10.94 -14.43
CA LEU A 286 16.08 12.34 -14.59
C LEU A 286 17.28 13.29 -14.43
N GLU A 287 18.14 13.06 -13.43
CA GLU A 287 19.29 13.93 -13.17
C GLU A 287 20.26 13.86 -14.36
N LYS A 288 20.53 12.64 -14.83
CA LYS A 288 21.39 12.41 -15.99
C LYS A 288 20.83 13.01 -17.29
N GLU A 289 19.55 12.84 -17.58
CA GLU A 289 18.91 13.42 -18.76
C GLU A 289 18.97 14.96 -18.73
N LEU A 290 18.67 15.56 -17.58
CA LEU A 290 18.75 17.01 -17.40
C LEU A 290 20.19 17.53 -17.46
N THR A 291 21.18 16.78 -16.97
CA THR A 291 22.61 17.10 -17.14
C THR A 291 23.03 17.01 -18.61
N ASN A 292 22.65 15.96 -19.32
CA ASN A 292 22.97 15.76 -20.74
C ASN A 292 22.41 16.89 -21.62
N LYS A 293 21.23 17.42 -21.25
CA LYS A 293 20.57 18.54 -21.93
C LYS A 293 21.08 19.90 -21.45
N GLY A 294 22.02 19.93 -20.51
CA GLY A 294 22.67 21.15 -20.02
C GLY A 294 21.82 21.99 -19.07
N ILE A 295 20.72 21.45 -18.54
CA ILE A 295 19.84 22.09 -17.55
C ILE A 295 20.49 22.03 -16.16
N ILE A 296 21.06 20.88 -15.80
CA ILE A 296 21.84 20.75 -14.56
C ILE A 296 23.32 20.96 -14.90
N GLN A 297 23.88 22.11 -14.48
CA GLN A 297 25.30 22.43 -14.64
C GLN A 297 26.01 22.46 -13.29
N SER A 298 27.27 22.01 -13.25
CA SER A 298 28.11 21.95 -12.04
C SER A 298 28.96 23.22 -11.81
N LYS A 299 28.46 24.41 -12.20
CA LYS A 299 29.22 25.66 -12.07
C LYS A 299 28.95 26.34 -10.72
N PRO A 300 29.98 26.89 -10.04
CA PRO A 300 29.79 27.73 -8.86
C PRO A 300 29.15 29.07 -9.27
N PRO A 301 28.28 29.66 -8.42
CA PRO A 301 27.63 30.93 -8.72
C PRO A 301 28.66 32.06 -8.72
N VAL A 302 28.99 32.63 -9.88
CA VAL A 302 29.89 33.79 -9.98
C VAL A 302 29.10 35.02 -10.39
N CYS A 303 29.06 36.01 -9.48
CA CYS A 303 28.70 37.42 -9.63
C CYS A 303 27.98 37.83 -10.94
N THR A 304 26.67 37.56 -11.04
CA THR A 304 25.84 38.05 -12.15
C THR A 304 25.19 39.40 -11.83
N LEU A 305 25.15 40.30 -12.80
CA LEU A 305 24.41 41.57 -12.73
C LEU A 305 22.89 41.30 -12.63
N PRO A 306 22.15 41.99 -11.75
CA PRO A 306 20.70 41.85 -11.66
C PRO A 306 19.99 42.32 -12.93
N ASN A 307 18.79 41.79 -13.11
CA ASN A 307 17.89 42.08 -14.20
C ASN A 307 17.10 43.35 -13.90
N PHE A 308 17.20 44.36 -14.77
CA PHE A 308 16.44 45.61 -14.66
C PHE A 308 15.34 45.62 -15.71
N ILE A 309 14.11 45.86 -15.26
CA ILE A 309 12.95 46.06 -16.14
C ILE A 309 12.79 47.57 -16.34
N LEU A 310 12.83 48.02 -17.58
CA LEU A 310 12.54 49.40 -17.98
C LEU A 310 11.03 49.65 -17.93
N GLU A 311 10.62 50.92 -17.86
CA GLU A 311 9.20 51.30 -17.74
C GLU A 311 8.34 50.85 -18.94
N ASP A 312 8.96 50.57 -20.08
CA ASP A 312 8.34 50.02 -21.29
C ASP A 312 8.19 48.48 -21.26
N GLY A 313 8.64 47.84 -20.18
CA GLY A 313 8.62 46.38 -20.02
C GLY A 313 9.81 45.66 -20.67
N GLU A 314 10.76 46.39 -21.29
CA GLU A 314 11.98 45.79 -21.79
C GLU A 314 12.91 45.40 -20.63
N TRP A 315 13.60 44.27 -20.76
CA TRP A 315 14.48 43.76 -19.74
C TRP A 315 15.94 43.86 -20.17
N PHE A 316 16.76 44.54 -19.36
CA PHE A 316 18.21 44.65 -19.49
C PHE A 316 18.93 43.87 -18.37
N GLY A 317 19.92 43.06 -18.74
CA GLY A 317 20.72 42.26 -17.82
C GLY A 317 21.38 41.08 -18.54
N GLN A 318 22.32 40.40 -17.89
CA GLN A 318 22.72 39.08 -18.38
C GLN A 318 21.54 38.13 -18.19
N SER A 319 21.31 37.22 -19.15
CA SER A 319 20.40 36.10 -18.91
C SER A 319 20.81 35.44 -17.60
N ARG A 320 19.92 35.46 -16.58
CA ARG A 320 20.09 34.80 -15.28
C ARG A 320 20.89 33.52 -15.53
N ASP A 321 22.00 33.32 -14.81
CA ASP A 321 22.71 32.04 -14.85
C ASP A 321 21.65 30.94 -14.78
N ARG A 322 21.58 30.07 -15.79
CA ARG A 322 20.54 29.03 -15.87
C ARG A 322 20.67 28.02 -14.72
N SER A 323 21.70 28.18 -13.90
CA SER A 323 21.90 27.60 -12.59
C SER A 323 20.94 28.12 -11.50
N PHE A 324 20.11 29.15 -11.75
CA PHE A 324 19.26 29.82 -10.76
C PHE A 324 17.80 29.33 -10.69
N LEU A 325 17.35 29.04 -9.46
CA LEU A 325 16.00 29.06 -8.87
C LEU A 325 14.79 28.49 -9.67
N LEU A 326 14.51 28.92 -10.89
CA LEU A 326 13.47 28.36 -11.78
C LEU A 326 14.00 28.29 -13.21
N ASP A 327 14.17 27.09 -13.77
CA ASP A 327 14.39 26.88 -15.20
C ASP A 327 13.09 26.40 -15.83
N ASP A 328 12.48 27.28 -16.62
CA ASP A 328 11.20 27.04 -17.27
C ASP A 328 11.34 26.22 -18.57
N THR A 329 12.53 25.71 -18.88
CA THR A 329 12.74 24.82 -20.02
C THR A 329 12.20 23.43 -19.72
N THR A 330 11.22 22.97 -20.49
CA THR A 330 10.79 21.56 -20.45
C THR A 330 11.70 20.73 -21.34
N VAL A 331 12.27 19.66 -20.79
CA VAL A 331 13.06 18.67 -21.50
C VAL A 331 12.19 17.45 -21.78
N THR A 332 12.04 17.09 -23.06
CA THR A 332 11.50 15.78 -23.44
C THR A 332 12.46 14.67 -23.02
N LEU A 333 11.94 13.68 -22.28
CA LEU A 333 12.64 12.46 -21.90
C LEU A 333 12.53 11.43 -23.03
N SER A 334 13.67 10.88 -23.45
CA SER A 334 13.72 9.91 -24.54
C SER A 334 13.15 8.55 -24.12
N LEU A 335 12.18 8.05 -24.90
CA LEU A 335 11.64 6.69 -24.73
C LEU A 335 12.47 5.61 -25.47
N CYS A 336 13.59 5.97 -26.10
CA CYS A 336 14.35 5.04 -26.94
C CYS A 336 14.84 3.80 -26.18
N GLN A 337 15.34 3.97 -24.95
CA GLN A 337 15.83 2.85 -24.14
C GLN A 337 14.69 1.89 -23.75
N LEU A 338 13.55 2.44 -23.35
CA LEU A 338 12.36 1.66 -23.03
C LEU A 338 11.84 0.90 -24.25
N LYS A 339 11.68 1.58 -25.40
CA LYS A 339 11.27 0.95 -26.66
C LYS A 339 12.22 -0.15 -27.10
N ASN A 340 13.53 0.05 -26.92
CA ASN A 340 14.54 -0.96 -27.23
C ASN A 340 14.48 -2.17 -26.30
N ARG A 341 14.14 -1.99 -25.02
CA ARG A 341 13.91 -3.11 -24.08
C ARG A 341 12.64 -3.88 -24.43
N LEU A 342 11.58 -3.20 -24.83
CA LEU A 342 10.29 -3.84 -25.12
C LEU A 342 10.13 -4.33 -26.56
N LYS A 343 11.15 -4.20 -27.42
CA LYS A 343 11.06 -4.47 -28.86
C LYS A 343 10.69 -5.94 -29.19
N ASP A 344 11.08 -6.88 -28.33
CA ASP A 344 10.88 -8.32 -28.53
C ASP A 344 9.63 -8.83 -27.75
N VAL A 345 8.91 -7.94 -27.07
CA VAL A 345 7.67 -8.26 -26.36
C VAL A 345 6.52 -8.38 -27.36
N ALA A 346 5.87 -9.54 -27.38
CA ALA A 346 4.77 -9.82 -28.29
C ALA A 346 3.50 -9.00 -27.93
N GLY A 347 2.69 -8.65 -28.94
CA GLY A 347 1.48 -7.84 -28.75
C GLY A 347 0.47 -8.45 -27.77
N GLU A 348 0.44 -9.77 -27.64
CA GLU A 348 -0.41 -10.51 -26.71
C GLU A 348 -0.11 -10.17 -25.23
N ALA A 349 1.13 -9.78 -24.91
CA ALA A 349 1.51 -9.38 -23.56
C ALA A 349 0.82 -8.08 -23.11
N TYR A 350 0.41 -7.23 -24.07
CA TYR A 350 -0.36 -6.01 -23.80
C TYR A 350 -1.86 -6.28 -23.63
N TYR A 351 -2.34 -7.46 -24.03
CA TYR A 351 -3.76 -7.84 -23.98
C TYR A 351 -3.98 -9.30 -23.51
N PRO A 352 -3.55 -9.67 -22.28
CA PRO A 352 -3.64 -11.05 -21.80
C PRO A 352 -5.08 -11.52 -21.58
N LEU A 353 -5.46 -12.66 -22.16
CA LEU A 353 -6.80 -13.26 -21.98
C LEU A 353 -7.00 -13.75 -20.54
N LEU A 354 -8.16 -13.45 -19.93
CA LEU A 354 -8.45 -13.74 -18.52
C LEU A 354 -9.19 -15.08 -18.28
N GLU A 355 -9.46 -15.86 -19.33
CA GLU A 355 -10.33 -17.06 -19.30
C GLU A 355 -9.58 -18.38 -19.44
N ASP A 356 -8.33 -18.39 -19.89
CA ASP A 356 -7.55 -19.62 -19.95
C ASP A 356 -7.03 -19.98 -18.56
N GLU A 357 -7.68 -20.94 -17.89
CA GLU A 357 -7.15 -21.58 -16.66
C GLU A 357 -5.80 -22.31 -16.91
N GLN A 358 -5.40 -22.45 -18.17
CA GLN A 358 -4.10 -22.98 -18.60
C GLN A 358 -3.00 -21.91 -18.72
N SER A 359 -3.31 -20.62 -18.50
CA SER A 359 -2.34 -19.53 -18.63
C SER A 359 -1.45 -19.38 -17.38
N SER A 360 -0.43 -20.23 -17.29
CA SER A 360 0.88 -19.69 -16.90
C SER A 360 1.15 -18.47 -17.79
N LEU A 361 1.60 -17.34 -17.22
CA LEU A 361 1.98 -16.07 -17.87
C LEU A 361 2.15 -16.16 -19.41
N PRO A 362 1.51 -15.29 -20.21
CA PRO A 362 1.52 -15.38 -21.68
C PRO A 362 2.95 -15.58 -22.21
N GLN A 363 3.12 -16.66 -22.98
CA GLN A 363 4.38 -17.12 -23.53
C GLN A 363 4.83 -16.18 -24.66
N SER A 364 5.73 -15.24 -24.34
CA SER A 364 6.46 -14.48 -25.36
C SER A 364 7.39 -15.42 -26.14
N ASN A 365 7.73 -15.06 -27.38
CA ASN A 365 8.76 -15.77 -28.15
C ASN A 365 10.17 -15.69 -27.50
N SER A 366 10.33 -14.91 -26.41
CA SER A 366 11.48 -14.90 -25.49
C SER A 366 11.35 -15.92 -24.34
N ASN A 367 10.77 -17.09 -24.62
CA ASN A 367 10.41 -18.16 -23.66
C ASN A 367 11.51 -18.56 -22.66
N ASN A 368 12.80 -18.36 -22.96
CA ASN A 368 13.88 -18.72 -22.04
C ASN A 368 14.16 -17.66 -20.95
N GLU A 369 13.86 -16.38 -21.20
CA GLU A 369 14.25 -15.29 -20.29
C GLU A 369 13.13 -14.92 -19.30
N LEU A 370 11.87 -14.81 -19.75
CA LEU A 370 10.76 -14.47 -18.86
C LEU A 370 10.42 -15.61 -17.89
N SER A 371 10.47 -16.87 -18.35
CA SER A 371 10.31 -18.05 -17.49
C SER A 371 11.46 -18.19 -16.50
N ALA A 372 12.68 -17.77 -16.86
CA ALA A 372 13.80 -17.70 -15.93
C ALA A 372 13.61 -16.57 -14.90
N ALA A 373 13.09 -15.41 -15.34
CA ALA A 373 12.87 -14.24 -14.48
C ALA A 373 11.90 -14.53 -13.31
N VAL A 374 10.85 -15.33 -13.53
CA VAL A 374 9.91 -15.75 -12.47
C VAL A 374 10.62 -16.49 -11.32
N SER A 375 11.71 -17.20 -11.61
CA SER A 375 12.51 -17.93 -10.61
C SER A 375 13.52 -17.06 -9.87
N LEU A 376 13.72 -15.80 -10.30
CA LEU A 376 14.66 -14.88 -9.67
C LEU A 376 14.09 -14.31 -8.35
N PRO A 377 14.97 -13.90 -7.42
CA PRO A 377 14.59 -13.15 -6.23
C PRO A 377 13.67 -11.97 -6.55
N LEU A 378 12.71 -11.69 -5.66
CA LEU A 378 11.68 -10.67 -5.89
C LEU A 378 12.28 -9.30 -6.24
N ILE A 379 13.38 -8.92 -5.58
CA ILE A 379 14.05 -7.64 -5.84
C ILE A 379 14.56 -7.49 -7.28
N ILE A 380 14.89 -8.60 -7.95
CA ILE A 380 15.30 -8.60 -9.36
C ILE A 380 14.06 -8.50 -10.24
N ARG A 381 13.01 -9.26 -9.93
CA ARG A 381 11.71 -9.22 -10.64
C ARG A 381 11.06 -7.83 -10.59
N GLU A 382 11.14 -7.12 -9.47
CA GLU A 382 10.64 -5.75 -9.33
C GLU A 382 11.42 -4.71 -10.15
N ARG A 383 12.64 -5.04 -10.60
CA ARG A 383 13.49 -4.17 -11.43
C ARG A 383 13.49 -4.53 -12.91
N ASP A 384 12.94 -5.69 -13.26
CA ASP A 384 12.87 -6.17 -14.64
C ASP A 384 11.74 -5.48 -15.41
N THR A 385 12.08 -4.84 -16.53
CA THR A 385 11.14 -3.99 -17.29
C THR A 385 10.04 -4.81 -17.97
N GLU A 386 10.38 -5.93 -18.60
CA GLU A 386 9.43 -6.76 -19.37
C GLU A 386 8.50 -7.54 -18.43
N TYR A 387 9.07 -8.07 -17.35
CA TYR A 387 8.32 -8.72 -16.29
C TYR A 387 7.31 -7.75 -15.67
N GLN A 388 7.75 -6.55 -15.27
CA GLN A 388 6.85 -5.57 -14.67
C GLN A 388 5.75 -5.11 -15.63
N LEU A 389 6.04 -4.90 -16.92
CA LEU A 389 5.00 -4.62 -17.92
C LEU A 389 3.91 -5.71 -17.90
N THR A 390 4.32 -6.98 -18.00
CA THR A 390 3.39 -8.11 -18.03
C THR A 390 2.54 -8.18 -16.76
N ARG A 391 3.16 -8.00 -15.58
CA ARG A 391 2.45 -8.01 -14.29
C ARG A 391 1.49 -6.83 -14.14
N ILE A 392 1.90 -5.63 -14.56
CA ILE A 392 1.07 -4.42 -14.48
C ILE A 392 -0.17 -4.56 -15.38
N VAL A 393 0.01 -4.98 -16.63
CA VAL A 393 -1.11 -5.17 -17.58
C VAL A 393 -2.09 -6.22 -17.06
N LEU A 394 -1.59 -7.35 -16.52
CA LEU A 394 -2.42 -8.39 -15.94
C LEU A 394 -3.23 -7.89 -14.73
N PHE A 395 -2.57 -7.24 -13.76
CA PHE A 395 -3.25 -6.72 -12.58
C PHE A 395 -4.24 -5.60 -12.91
N ASP A 396 -3.91 -4.70 -13.83
CA ASP A 396 -4.84 -3.65 -14.29
C ASP A 396 -6.14 -4.26 -14.84
N ARG A 397 -6.05 -5.30 -15.66
CA ARG A 397 -7.23 -6.03 -16.18
C ARG A 397 -7.99 -6.76 -15.08
N LEU A 398 -7.30 -7.47 -14.19
CA LEU A 398 -7.94 -8.19 -13.09
C LEU A 398 -8.66 -7.25 -12.11
N LEU A 399 -8.06 -6.11 -11.79
CA LEU A 399 -8.64 -5.09 -10.91
C LEU A 399 -9.84 -4.39 -11.58
N LYS A 400 -9.78 -4.13 -12.89
CA LYS A 400 -10.95 -3.65 -13.65
C LYS A 400 -12.11 -4.65 -13.66
N ALA A 401 -11.84 -5.95 -13.53
CA ALA A 401 -12.84 -7.01 -13.41
C ALA A 401 -13.23 -7.36 -11.95
N TYR A 402 -12.61 -6.73 -10.95
CA TYR A 402 -12.96 -6.91 -9.53
C TYR A 402 -14.34 -6.29 -9.23
N PRO A 403 -15.24 -6.96 -8.48
CA PRO A 403 -14.97 -8.12 -7.59
C PRO A 403 -15.08 -9.51 -8.23
N TYR A 404 -15.55 -9.63 -9.48
CA TYR A 404 -15.84 -10.92 -10.11
C TYR A 404 -14.60 -11.83 -10.25
N LYS A 405 -13.43 -11.25 -10.54
CA LYS A 405 -12.15 -11.98 -10.66
C LYS A 405 -11.29 -11.96 -9.38
N LYS A 406 -11.88 -11.73 -8.19
CA LYS A 406 -11.15 -11.68 -6.90
C LYS A 406 -10.26 -12.90 -6.65
N ASN A 407 -10.73 -14.11 -6.97
CA ASN A 407 -9.93 -15.34 -6.80
C ASN A 407 -8.69 -15.35 -7.69
N GLN A 408 -8.77 -14.79 -8.89
CA GLN A 408 -7.61 -14.69 -9.79
C GLN A 408 -6.62 -13.63 -9.30
N VAL A 409 -7.10 -12.47 -8.80
CA VAL A 409 -6.23 -11.48 -8.13
C VAL A 409 -5.45 -12.14 -6.99
N TRP A 410 -6.10 -12.96 -6.17
CA TRP A 410 -5.46 -13.69 -5.08
C TRP A 410 -4.43 -14.72 -5.57
N LYS A 411 -4.78 -15.51 -6.61
CA LYS A 411 -3.85 -16.49 -7.22
C LYS A 411 -2.59 -15.81 -7.75
N GLU A 412 -2.76 -14.72 -8.51
CA GLU A 412 -1.64 -13.97 -9.07
C GLU A 412 -0.80 -13.30 -7.99
N ALA A 413 -1.42 -12.77 -6.93
CA ALA A 413 -0.71 -12.17 -5.81
C ALA A 413 0.19 -13.15 -5.03
N ARG A 414 -0.03 -14.47 -5.14
CA ARG A 414 0.90 -15.48 -4.58
C ARG A 414 2.25 -15.51 -5.29
N VAL A 415 2.29 -15.11 -6.56
CA VAL A 415 3.54 -15.02 -7.33
C VAL A 415 4.29 -13.76 -6.91
N ASP A 416 3.60 -12.61 -7.00
CA ASP A 416 3.97 -11.30 -6.45
C ASP A 416 2.89 -10.26 -6.80
N ILE A 417 3.06 -9.04 -6.28
CA ILE A 417 2.22 -7.89 -6.58
C ILE A 417 3.08 -6.81 -7.25
N PRO A 418 2.73 -6.30 -8.44
CA PRO A 418 3.50 -5.24 -9.09
C PRO A 418 3.45 -3.95 -8.26
N PRO A 419 4.60 -3.30 -7.97
CA PRO A 419 4.66 -2.15 -7.07
C PRO A 419 3.72 -1.01 -7.44
N LEU A 420 3.58 -0.71 -8.73
CA LEU A 420 2.74 0.38 -9.24
C LEU A 420 1.26 0.22 -8.87
N LEU A 421 0.77 -1.03 -8.76
CA LEU A 421 -0.65 -1.33 -8.49
C LEU A 421 -0.90 -1.90 -7.08
N ARG A 422 0.13 -1.91 -6.21
CA ARG A 422 0.08 -2.56 -4.89
C ARG A 422 -1.07 -2.07 -4.01
N GLY A 423 -1.32 -0.76 -3.95
CA GLY A 423 -2.42 -0.20 -3.15
C GLY A 423 -3.79 -0.73 -3.56
N LEU A 424 -4.04 -0.85 -4.87
CA LEU A 424 -5.29 -1.39 -5.42
C LEU A 424 -5.39 -2.91 -5.23
N ALA A 425 -4.27 -3.63 -5.40
CA ALA A 425 -4.21 -5.07 -5.16
C ALA A 425 -4.50 -5.40 -3.68
N TRP A 426 -3.92 -4.66 -2.73
CA TRP A 426 -4.18 -4.82 -1.30
C TRP A 426 -5.65 -4.58 -0.96
N ALA A 427 -6.26 -3.53 -1.53
CA ALA A 427 -7.69 -3.29 -1.35
C ALA A 427 -8.55 -4.47 -1.83
N ALA A 428 -8.23 -5.04 -2.99
CA ALA A 428 -8.91 -6.22 -3.52
C ALA A 428 -8.72 -7.48 -2.65
N LEU A 429 -7.50 -7.71 -2.14
CA LEU A 429 -7.20 -8.83 -1.23
C LEU A 429 -7.92 -8.69 0.12
N LEU A 430 -8.09 -7.45 0.60
CA LEU A 430 -8.84 -7.13 1.80
C LEU A 430 -10.36 -7.16 1.59
N GLY A 431 -10.83 -7.32 0.34
CA GLY A 431 -12.25 -7.39 0.03
C GLY A 431 -12.96 -6.04 0.11
N VAL A 432 -12.27 -4.93 -0.17
CA VAL A 432 -12.85 -3.59 -0.17
C VAL A 432 -13.83 -3.45 -1.33
N GLU A 433 -15.07 -3.10 -1.03
CA GLU A 433 -16.17 -2.98 -2.01
C GLU A 433 -17.15 -1.86 -1.64
N GLY A 434 -17.92 -1.42 -2.63
CA GLY A 434 -18.92 -0.37 -2.51
C GLY A 434 -18.34 1.05 -2.57
N ASP A 435 -19.19 2.04 -2.26
CA ASP A 435 -18.83 3.45 -2.31
C ASP A 435 -18.01 3.87 -1.08
N ILE A 436 -16.69 3.69 -1.18
CA ILE A 436 -15.77 4.02 -0.10
C ILE A 436 -15.68 5.53 0.15
N GLN A 437 -15.87 6.34 -0.90
CA GLN A 437 -15.72 7.79 -0.82
C GLN A 437 -16.87 8.38 -0.02
N ALA A 438 -18.11 8.02 -0.35
CA ALA A 438 -19.29 8.46 0.40
C ALA A 438 -19.22 8.04 1.88
N LYS A 439 -18.74 6.81 2.15
CA LYS A 439 -18.54 6.32 3.53
C LYS A 439 -17.53 7.17 4.30
N TYR A 440 -16.37 7.46 3.70
CA TYR A 440 -15.32 8.23 4.36
C TYR A 440 -15.70 9.71 4.55
N ASP A 441 -16.37 10.30 3.57
CA ASP A 441 -16.81 11.70 3.63
C ASP A 441 -17.89 11.91 4.69
N GLY A 442 -18.78 10.92 4.90
CA GLY A 442 -19.82 10.95 5.92
C GLY A 442 -19.33 10.87 7.38
N ILE A 443 -18.05 10.60 7.62
CA ILE A 443 -17.48 10.53 8.98
C ILE A 443 -17.04 11.93 9.42
N ASP A 444 -17.41 12.35 10.62
CA ASP A 444 -16.93 13.59 11.22
C ASP A 444 -15.43 13.49 11.57
N LYS A 445 -14.63 14.34 10.93
CA LYS A 445 -13.17 14.43 11.11
C LYS A 445 -12.74 15.75 11.73
N ASP A 446 -13.67 16.68 11.96
CA ASP A 446 -13.38 18.06 12.32
C ASP A 446 -13.65 18.31 13.80
N THR A 447 -14.71 17.72 14.37
CA THR A 447 -15.04 17.87 15.80
C THR A 447 -13.90 17.38 16.70
N PRO A 448 -13.36 18.20 17.63
CA PRO A 448 -12.27 17.78 18.50
C PRO A 448 -12.63 16.55 19.35
N ILE A 449 -11.72 15.58 19.44
CA ILE A 449 -11.87 14.38 20.27
C ILE A 449 -10.72 14.25 21.30
N PRO A 450 -10.91 13.54 22.42
CA PRO A 450 -9.90 13.45 23.49
C PRO A 450 -8.53 12.90 23.03
N THR A 451 -8.51 12.08 21.98
CA THR A 451 -7.29 11.48 21.41
C THR A 451 -6.53 12.38 20.45
N ASP A 452 -7.08 13.54 20.04
CA ASP A 452 -6.46 14.42 19.04
C ASP A 452 -5.04 14.85 19.47
N ARG A 453 -4.87 15.20 20.77
CA ARG A 453 -3.56 15.58 21.30
C ARG A 453 -2.51 14.47 21.18
N GLN A 454 -2.91 13.22 21.37
CA GLN A 454 -1.99 12.08 21.26
C GLN A 454 -1.60 11.86 19.78
N ILE A 455 -2.59 11.86 18.88
CA ILE A 455 -2.39 11.74 17.43
C ILE A 455 -1.43 12.82 16.92
N GLU A 456 -1.56 14.07 17.38
CA GLU A 456 -0.71 15.19 16.98
C GLU A 456 0.75 15.05 17.44
N VAL A 457 1.02 14.33 18.53
CA VAL A 457 2.38 14.09 19.04
C VAL A 457 3.01 12.86 18.38
N ASP A 458 2.21 11.87 18.00
CA ASP A 458 2.68 10.61 17.41
C ASP A 458 3.04 10.76 15.92
N ILE A 459 2.17 11.42 15.14
CA ILE A 459 2.35 11.58 13.68
C ILE A 459 3.73 12.13 13.30
N PRO A 460 4.24 13.24 13.89
CA PRO A 460 5.53 13.79 13.49
C PRO A 460 6.72 12.88 13.79
N ARG A 461 6.55 11.84 14.61
CA ARG A 461 7.59 10.85 14.98
C ARG A 461 7.49 9.57 14.15
N CYS A 462 6.35 9.34 13.52
CA CYS A 462 6.06 8.16 12.73
C CYS A 462 6.72 8.24 11.34
N HIS A 463 7.58 7.26 11.01
CA HIS A 463 8.25 7.16 9.70
C HIS A 463 8.92 8.47 9.21
N GLN A 464 9.59 9.21 10.10
CA GLN A 464 10.25 10.50 9.82
C GLN A 464 11.25 10.47 8.65
N TYR A 465 11.82 9.31 8.34
CA TYR A 465 12.75 9.13 7.23
C TYR A 465 12.08 9.24 5.85
N ASP A 466 10.75 9.10 5.78
CA ASP A 466 10.00 9.16 4.52
C ASP A 466 9.57 10.60 4.22
N GLU A 467 10.03 11.15 3.09
CA GLU A 467 9.78 12.55 2.73
C GLU A 467 8.28 12.84 2.52
N LEU A 468 7.51 11.88 2.00
CA LEU A 468 6.11 12.09 1.72
C LEU A 468 5.27 12.09 3.01
N LEU A 469 5.49 11.12 3.88
CA LEU A 469 4.76 11.00 5.16
C LEU A 469 5.13 12.08 6.17
N SER A 470 6.39 12.52 6.18
CA SER A 470 6.89 13.63 7.03
C SER A 470 6.47 15.03 6.53
N SER A 471 5.90 15.12 5.33
CA SER A 471 5.37 16.39 4.82
C SER A 471 4.16 16.88 5.62
N PRO A 472 3.88 18.20 5.66
CA PRO A 472 2.68 18.71 6.32
C PRO A 472 1.38 18.12 5.76
N GLN A 473 1.32 17.85 4.45
CA GLN A 473 0.19 17.20 3.81
C GLN A 473 0.04 15.75 4.28
N GLY A 474 1.16 15.02 4.44
CA GLY A 474 1.17 13.70 5.04
C GLY A 474 0.60 13.71 6.46
N HIS A 475 1.04 14.66 7.29
CA HIS A 475 0.53 14.80 8.66
C HIS A 475 -0.98 15.10 8.73
N ILE A 476 -1.47 15.99 7.85
CA ILE A 476 -2.91 16.30 7.76
C ILE A 476 -3.71 15.03 7.39
N LYS A 477 -3.23 14.28 6.39
CA LYS A 477 -3.89 13.05 5.93
C LYS A 477 -3.87 11.94 6.97
N PHE A 478 -2.74 11.74 7.66
CA PHE A 478 -2.65 10.82 8.80
C PHE A 478 -3.71 11.13 9.84
N ARG A 479 -3.77 12.39 10.28
CA ARG A 479 -4.73 12.84 11.29
C ARG A 479 -6.16 12.52 10.85
N ARG A 480 -6.51 12.82 9.61
CA ARG A 480 -7.86 12.59 9.06
C ARG A 480 -8.22 11.11 9.01
N VAL A 481 -7.32 10.26 8.52
CA VAL A 481 -7.57 8.80 8.42
C VAL A 481 -7.67 8.16 9.80
N LEU A 482 -6.75 8.49 10.72
CA LEU A 482 -6.76 7.97 12.10
C LEU A 482 -8.01 8.43 12.85
N LYS A 483 -8.36 9.71 12.74
CA LYS A 483 -9.56 10.26 13.39
C LYS A 483 -10.84 9.65 12.83
N ALA A 484 -10.94 9.48 11.51
CA ALA A 484 -12.07 8.79 10.89
C ALA A 484 -12.22 7.36 11.45
N TRP A 485 -11.10 6.65 11.66
CA TRP A 485 -11.12 5.32 12.24
C TRP A 485 -11.58 5.30 13.70
N VAL A 486 -11.03 6.16 14.56
CA VAL A 486 -11.43 6.25 15.97
C VAL A 486 -12.92 6.63 16.11
N VAL A 487 -13.39 7.60 15.33
CA VAL A 487 -14.79 8.06 15.37
C VAL A 487 -15.76 6.98 14.87
N SER A 488 -15.38 6.20 13.86
CA SER A 488 -16.21 5.12 13.32
C SER A 488 -16.27 3.87 14.21
N HIS A 489 -15.43 3.76 15.24
CA HIS A 489 -15.36 2.61 16.15
C HIS A 489 -15.44 3.04 17.62
N PRO A 490 -16.64 3.38 18.14
CA PRO A 490 -16.81 3.95 19.48
C PRO A 490 -16.36 3.03 20.62
N ASP A 491 -16.32 1.72 20.38
CA ASP A 491 -15.86 0.71 21.35
C ASP A 491 -14.34 0.56 21.39
N LEU A 492 -13.62 1.17 20.45
CA LEU A 492 -12.16 1.11 20.32
C LEU A 492 -11.53 2.46 20.66
N VAL A 493 -10.28 2.42 21.11
CA VAL A 493 -9.50 3.61 21.48
C VAL A 493 -8.21 3.68 20.69
N TYR A 494 -7.70 4.90 20.53
CA TYR A 494 -6.38 5.11 19.96
C TYR A 494 -5.29 4.56 20.91
N TRP A 495 -4.49 3.62 20.42
CA TRP A 495 -3.26 3.17 21.07
C TRP A 495 -2.06 3.64 20.24
N GLN A 496 -0.99 4.08 20.92
CA GLN A 496 0.27 4.42 20.27
C GLN A 496 0.77 3.22 19.44
N GLY A 497 1.08 3.44 18.16
CA GLY A 497 1.38 2.41 17.18
C GLY A 497 0.30 2.25 16.10
N LEU A 498 -0.92 2.76 16.32
CA LEU A 498 -1.96 2.80 15.28
C LEU A 498 -1.56 3.71 14.10
N ASP A 499 -0.81 4.77 14.39
CA ASP A 499 -0.17 5.64 13.40
C ASP A 499 0.83 4.87 12.52
N SER A 500 1.69 4.04 13.11
CA SER A 500 2.59 3.17 12.34
C SER A 500 1.82 2.15 11.49
N LEU A 501 0.75 1.55 12.04
CA LEU A 501 -0.12 0.64 11.30
C LEU A 501 -0.83 1.32 10.11
N CYS A 502 -1.20 2.60 10.25
CA CYS A 502 -1.83 3.40 9.21
C CYS A 502 -0.86 3.75 8.07
N ALA A 503 0.44 3.83 8.35
CA ALA A 503 1.43 4.38 7.42
C ALA A 503 1.51 3.64 6.08
N PRO A 504 1.56 2.30 5.99
CA PRO A 504 1.59 1.60 4.70
C PRO A 504 0.34 1.86 3.85
N PHE A 505 -0.84 1.90 4.46
CA PHE A 505 -2.09 2.14 3.75
C PHE A 505 -2.17 3.56 3.21
N LEU A 506 -1.75 4.54 4.02
CA LEU A 506 -1.73 5.94 3.61
C LEU A 506 -0.66 6.19 2.55
N TYR A 507 0.53 5.63 2.68
CA TYR A 507 1.60 5.78 1.69
C TYR A 507 1.17 5.28 0.31
N LEU A 508 0.64 4.04 0.24
CA LEU A 508 0.21 3.43 -1.03
C LEU A 508 -1.03 4.13 -1.63
N ASN A 509 -1.82 4.82 -0.82
CA ASN A 509 -3.06 5.47 -1.24
C ASN A 509 -3.10 6.95 -0.84
N PHE A 510 -1.97 7.66 -0.92
CA PHE A 510 -1.82 9.03 -0.39
C PHE A 510 -2.86 10.00 -0.98
N ASN A 511 -3.17 9.80 -2.25
CA ASN A 511 -4.15 10.57 -3.02
C ASN A 511 -5.59 10.04 -2.92
N ASN A 512 -5.82 8.99 -2.15
CA ASN A 512 -7.14 8.40 -1.93
C ASN A 512 -7.29 7.97 -0.45
N GLU A 513 -7.51 8.96 0.43
CA GLU A 513 -7.69 8.75 1.88
C GLU A 513 -8.82 7.76 2.20
N ALA A 514 -9.90 7.79 1.42
CA ALA A 514 -11.03 6.87 1.58
C ALA A 514 -10.61 5.42 1.36
N LEU A 515 -9.74 5.15 0.38
CA LEU A 515 -9.19 3.82 0.13
C LEU A 515 -8.19 3.40 1.22
N ALA A 516 -7.33 4.30 1.69
CA ALA A 516 -6.45 4.04 2.83
C ALA A 516 -7.24 3.65 4.08
N TYR A 517 -8.27 4.44 4.41
CA TYR A 517 -9.20 4.19 5.51
C TYR A 517 -9.95 2.86 5.35
N ALA A 518 -10.48 2.58 4.16
CA ALA A 518 -11.21 1.33 3.90
C ALA A 518 -10.31 0.10 4.03
N CYS A 519 -9.06 0.16 3.53
CA CYS A 519 -8.09 -0.92 3.69
C CYS A 519 -7.76 -1.14 5.17
N MET A 520 -7.45 -0.07 5.92
CA MET A 520 -7.14 -0.17 7.34
C MET A 520 -8.32 -0.74 8.14
N SER A 521 -9.55 -0.30 7.84
CA SER A 521 -10.78 -0.75 8.50
C SER A 521 -11.12 -2.22 8.18
N ALA A 522 -10.73 -2.72 7.00
CA ALA A 522 -10.84 -4.13 6.66
C ALA A 522 -9.72 -4.98 7.28
N PHE A 523 -8.51 -4.42 7.43
CA PHE A 523 -7.34 -5.09 7.94
C PHE A 523 -7.41 -5.35 9.45
N ILE A 524 -7.80 -4.36 10.25
CA ILE A 524 -7.77 -4.45 11.72
C ILE A 524 -8.64 -5.60 12.24
N PRO A 525 -9.90 -5.79 11.83
CA PRO A 525 -10.70 -6.92 12.29
C PRO A 525 -10.12 -8.28 11.89
N LYS A 526 -9.37 -8.36 10.79
CA LYS A 526 -8.78 -9.62 10.30
C LYS A 526 -7.58 -10.06 11.15
N TYR A 527 -6.71 -9.14 11.55
CA TYR A 527 -5.44 -9.49 12.24
C TYR A 527 -5.35 -9.00 13.69
N LEU A 528 -6.04 -7.92 14.02
CA LEU A 528 -5.97 -7.16 15.28
C LEU A 528 -7.33 -7.04 15.96
N TYR A 529 -8.19 -8.05 15.80
CA TYR A 529 -9.51 -8.08 16.43
C TYR A 529 -9.40 -7.84 17.94
N ASN A 530 -10.12 -6.83 18.45
CA ASN A 530 -10.14 -6.41 19.85
C ASN A 530 -8.79 -5.94 20.45
N PHE A 531 -7.74 -5.75 19.66
CA PHE A 531 -6.46 -5.23 20.17
C PHE A 531 -6.56 -3.79 20.66
N PHE A 532 -7.46 -2.99 20.07
CA PHE A 532 -7.63 -1.57 20.37
C PHE A 532 -8.76 -1.30 21.37
N LEU A 533 -9.22 -2.31 22.14
CA LEU A 533 -10.13 -2.08 23.26
C LEU A 533 -9.48 -1.18 24.31
N LYS A 534 -10.31 -0.50 25.11
CA LYS A 534 -9.83 0.28 26.26
C LYS A 534 -9.11 -0.60 27.29
N ASP A 535 -9.63 -1.81 27.51
CA ASP A 535 -8.93 -2.88 28.22
C ASP A 535 -8.72 -4.05 27.26
N ASN A 536 -7.48 -4.16 26.77
CA ASN A 536 -7.03 -5.20 25.86
C ASN A 536 -6.10 -6.23 26.54
N SER A 537 -5.95 -6.16 27.87
CA SER A 537 -4.96 -6.91 28.64
C SER A 537 -5.08 -8.41 28.40
N HIS A 538 -6.31 -8.94 28.44
CA HIS A 538 -6.57 -10.37 28.20
C HIS A 538 -6.32 -10.79 26.75
N VAL A 539 -6.59 -9.91 25.79
CA VAL A 539 -6.37 -10.19 24.36
C VAL A 539 -4.87 -10.26 24.07
N ILE A 540 -4.10 -9.29 24.56
CA ILE A 540 -2.63 -9.25 24.39
C ILE A 540 -1.97 -10.43 25.12
N GLN A 541 -2.38 -10.71 26.37
CA GLN A 541 -1.85 -11.84 27.13
C GLN A 541 -2.08 -13.18 26.43
N GLU A 542 -3.30 -13.43 25.92
CA GLU A 542 -3.57 -14.64 25.13
C GLU A 542 -2.68 -14.68 23.89
N TYR A 543 -2.58 -13.57 23.16
CA TYR A 543 -1.81 -13.49 21.93
C TYR A 543 -0.32 -13.80 22.15
N LEU A 544 0.29 -13.19 23.18
CA LEU A 544 1.69 -13.43 23.56
C LEU A 544 1.90 -14.85 24.09
N THR A 545 0.92 -15.43 24.80
CA THR A 545 0.98 -16.81 25.26
C THR A 545 0.99 -17.78 24.07
N VAL A 546 0.12 -17.57 23.09
CA VAL A 546 0.12 -18.38 21.85
C VAL A 546 1.43 -18.20 21.09
N PHE A 547 1.98 -16.98 21.05
CA PHE A 547 3.29 -16.77 20.43
C PHE A 547 4.42 -17.52 21.16
N SER A 548 4.44 -17.51 22.50
CA SER A 548 5.39 -18.31 23.29
C SER A 548 5.29 -19.80 22.98
N GLN A 549 4.07 -20.31 22.84
CA GLN A 549 3.83 -21.71 22.43
C GLN A 549 4.33 -21.98 21.00
N MET A 550 4.18 -21.02 20.08
CA MET A 550 4.70 -21.13 18.72
C MET A 550 6.23 -21.20 18.68
N ILE A 551 6.93 -20.42 19.52
CA ILE A 551 8.38 -20.52 19.68
C ILE A 551 8.75 -21.89 20.22
N ALA A 552 8.09 -22.36 21.30
CA ALA A 552 8.36 -23.67 21.88
C ALA A 552 8.11 -24.83 20.90
N PHE A 553 7.12 -24.70 20.01
CA PHE A 553 6.80 -25.70 19.00
C PHE A 553 7.87 -25.78 17.89
N HIS A 554 8.35 -24.63 17.41
CA HIS A 554 9.25 -24.56 16.25
C HIS A 554 10.74 -24.48 16.61
N ASP A 555 11.09 -23.94 17.78
CA ASP A 555 12.46 -23.87 18.31
C ASP A 555 12.47 -24.04 19.85
N PRO A 556 12.37 -25.30 20.33
CA PRO A 556 12.28 -25.61 21.76
C PRO A 556 13.56 -25.25 22.52
N GLU A 557 14.73 -25.35 21.89
CA GLU A 557 16.01 -24.98 22.52
C GLU A 557 16.05 -23.49 22.81
N LEU A 558 15.70 -22.67 21.82
CA LEU A 558 15.60 -21.22 21.99
C LEU A 558 14.54 -20.87 23.05
N SER A 559 13.37 -21.50 23.02
CA SER A 559 12.31 -21.24 24.01
C SER A 559 12.77 -21.51 25.43
N ASN A 560 13.45 -22.63 25.68
CA ASN A 560 13.95 -22.98 27.01
C ASN A 560 14.98 -21.97 27.50
N HIS A 561 15.96 -21.61 26.65
CA HIS A 561 16.96 -20.60 26.99
C HIS A 561 16.33 -19.25 27.34
N LEU A 562 15.41 -18.74 26.50
CA LEU A 562 14.73 -17.47 26.75
C LEU A 562 13.92 -17.49 28.06
N ASN A 563 13.27 -18.61 28.37
CA ASN A 563 12.55 -18.78 29.64
C ASN A 563 13.51 -18.83 30.84
N GLU A 564 14.65 -19.52 30.73
CA GLU A 564 15.67 -19.62 31.79
C GLU A 564 16.26 -18.24 32.16
N ILE A 565 16.51 -17.39 31.16
CA ILE A 565 17.02 -16.03 31.38
C ILE A 565 15.91 -15.01 31.71
N GLY A 566 14.64 -15.43 31.72
CA GLY A 566 13.49 -14.55 31.97
C GLY A 566 13.16 -13.56 30.85
N PHE A 567 13.64 -13.80 29.62
CA PHE A 567 13.40 -12.96 28.45
C PHE A 567 12.12 -13.38 27.70
N ILE A 568 10.98 -13.03 28.28
CA ILE A 568 9.65 -13.43 27.77
C ILE A 568 9.12 -12.50 26.67
N PRO A 569 8.22 -12.98 25.77
CA PRO A 569 7.66 -12.17 24.67
C PRO A 569 7.02 -10.84 25.06
N ASP A 570 6.48 -10.71 26.26
CA ASP A 570 5.88 -9.48 26.79
C ASP A 570 6.84 -8.27 26.75
N LEU A 571 8.15 -8.51 26.76
CA LEU A 571 9.17 -7.46 26.76
C LEU A 571 9.44 -6.86 25.37
N TYR A 572 9.21 -7.61 24.29
CA TYR A 572 9.64 -7.21 22.94
C TYR A 572 8.57 -7.36 21.85
N ALA A 573 7.61 -8.27 22.00
CA ALA A 573 6.70 -8.65 20.91
C ALA A 573 5.41 -7.83 20.86
N ILE A 574 5.09 -7.04 21.91
CA ILE A 574 3.94 -6.13 21.91
C ILE A 574 3.98 -5.15 20.74
N PRO A 575 5.06 -4.36 20.52
CA PRO A 575 5.12 -3.43 19.37
C PRO A 575 5.09 -4.16 18.03
N TRP A 576 5.63 -5.39 17.95
CA TRP A 576 5.60 -6.20 16.74
C TRP A 576 4.17 -6.50 16.31
N PHE A 577 3.36 -7.02 17.23
CA PHE A 577 2.01 -7.43 16.89
C PHE A 577 1.04 -6.26 16.85
N LEU A 578 1.13 -5.30 17.78
CA LEU A 578 0.23 -4.13 17.79
C LEU A 578 0.31 -3.31 16.50
N THR A 579 1.50 -3.23 15.89
CA THR A 579 1.76 -2.46 14.67
C THR A 579 1.89 -3.34 13.42
N MET A 580 1.73 -4.67 13.57
CA MET A 580 2.01 -5.65 12.50
C MET A 580 3.37 -5.39 11.83
N PHE A 581 4.39 -5.23 12.67
CA PHE A 581 5.81 -5.02 12.39
C PHE A 581 6.17 -3.66 11.76
N THR A 582 5.20 -2.79 11.46
CA THR A 582 5.42 -1.50 10.77
C THR A 582 6.29 -0.52 11.53
N HIS A 583 6.23 -0.53 12.86
CA HIS A 583 7.10 0.30 13.69
C HIS A 583 8.56 -0.19 13.68
N VAL A 584 8.78 -1.48 13.39
CA VAL A 584 10.10 -2.12 13.48
C VAL A 584 10.85 -2.04 12.16
N PHE A 585 10.14 -2.23 11.05
CA PHE A 585 10.76 -2.28 9.72
C PHE A 585 10.36 -1.08 8.86
N PRO A 586 11.27 -0.59 8.00
CA PRO A 586 10.94 0.45 7.03
C PRO A 586 9.88 -0.03 6.03
N LEU A 587 9.10 0.90 5.48
CA LEU A 587 7.95 0.63 4.61
C LEU A 587 8.25 -0.32 3.44
N HIS A 588 9.41 -0.21 2.78
CA HIS A 588 9.75 -1.10 1.66
C HIS A 588 9.89 -2.57 2.10
N LYS A 589 10.37 -2.83 3.33
CA LYS A 589 10.41 -4.17 3.93
C LYS A 589 9.00 -4.63 4.32
N ILE A 590 8.17 -3.72 4.81
CA ILE A 590 6.76 -4.00 5.12
C ILE A 590 5.95 -4.37 3.88
N PHE A 591 6.15 -3.72 2.74
CA PHE A 591 5.41 -4.06 1.52
C PHE A 591 5.64 -5.52 1.12
N HIS A 592 6.89 -5.97 1.09
CA HIS A 592 7.22 -7.37 0.79
C HIS A 592 6.63 -8.33 1.83
N LEU A 593 6.73 -7.99 3.12
CA LEU A 593 6.17 -8.82 4.19
C LEU A 593 4.63 -8.91 4.10
N TRP A 594 3.96 -7.78 3.84
CA TRP A 594 2.52 -7.68 3.83
C TRP A 594 1.87 -8.21 2.56
N ASP A 595 2.56 -8.18 1.41
CA ASP A 595 2.13 -8.85 0.18
C ASP A 595 1.81 -10.34 0.49
N THR A 596 2.61 -10.99 1.34
CA THR A 596 2.36 -12.37 1.80
C THR A 596 1.37 -12.45 2.98
N LEU A 597 1.49 -11.54 3.97
CA LEU A 597 0.59 -11.51 5.14
C LEU A 597 -0.88 -11.47 4.72
N LEU A 598 -1.22 -10.66 3.72
CA LEU A 598 -2.59 -10.45 3.25
C LEU A 598 -3.20 -11.72 2.64
N LEU A 599 -2.37 -12.61 2.10
CA LEU A 599 -2.79 -13.93 1.60
C LEU A 599 -3.05 -14.91 2.75
N GLY A 600 -2.39 -14.71 3.90
CA GLY A 600 -2.53 -15.49 5.12
C GLY A 600 -3.81 -15.22 5.92
N ASN A 601 -4.03 -16.06 6.95
CA ASN A 601 -5.08 -15.84 7.95
C ASN A 601 -4.51 -15.13 9.20
N SER A 602 -5.35 -15.00 10.23
CA SER A 602 -5.01 -14.33 11.48
C SER A 602 -3.93 -15.00 12.35
N SER A 603 -3.43 -16.19 11.97
CA SER A 603 -2.30 -16.85 12.65
C SER A 603 -0.95 -16.69 11.95
N PHE A 604 -0.94 -16.20 10.69
CA PHE A 604 0.30 -15.95 9.94
C PHE A 604 1.27 -14.98 10.64
N PRO A 605 0.83 -13.91 11.35
CA PRO A 605 1.75 -13.03 12.09
C PRO A 605 2.66 -13.77 13.10
N PHE A 606 2.17 -14.85 13.71
CA PHE A 606 3.00 -15.65 14.63
C PHE A 606 4.18 -16.31 13.91
N CYS A 607 3.96 -16.77 12.68
CA CYS A 607 5.00 -17.40 11.86
C CYS A 607 6.07 -16.37 11.48
N ILE A 608 5.67 -15.13 11.19
CA ILE A 608 6.60 -14.01 10.98
C ILE A 608 7.45 -13.76 12.23
N GLY A 609 6.81 -13.67 13.40
CA GLY A 609 7.52 -13.47 14.66
C GLY A 609 8.56 -14.57 14.94
N VAL A 610 8.21 -15.84 14.71
CA VAL A 610 9.13 -16.97 14.88
C VAL A 610 10.26 -16.93 13.85
N ALA A 611 9.98 -16.61 12.59
CA ALA A 611 11.00 -16.49 11.56
C ALA A 611 12.05 -15.40 11.89
N ILE A 612 11.60 -14.25 12.42
CA ILE A 612 12.52 -13.19 12.90
C ILE A 612 13.41 -13.72 14.02
N LEU A 613 12.85 -14.44 14.99
CA LEU A 613 13.62 -15.04 16.09
C LEU A 613 14.61 -16.10 15.60
N GLN A 614 14.23 -16.91 14.61
CA GLN A 614 15.11 -17.92 13.99
C GLN A 614 16.32 -17.29 13.30
N GLN A 615 16.18 -16.11 12.68
CA GLN A 615 17.32 -15.39 12.12
C GLN A 615 18.27 -14.84 13.20
N LEU A 616 17.74 -14.53 14.39
CA LEU A 616 18.52 -14.04 15.52
C LEU A 616 19.02 -15.16 16.46
N ARG A 617 18.63 -16.41 16.19
CA ARG A 617 18.79 -17.57 17.07
C ARG A 617 20.18 -17.69 17.69
N ASP A 618 21.22 -17.69 16.86
CA ASP A 618 22.60 -17.90 17.34
C ASP A 618 23.04 -16.80 18.31
N ARG A 619 22.59 -15.56 18.08
CA ARG A 619 22.87 -14.43 18.98
C ARG A 619 22.05 -14.51 20.26
N LEU A 620 20.81 -14.99 20.19
CA LEU A 620 19.95 -15.13 21.37
C LEU A 620 20.47 -16.22 22.31
N LEU A 621 20.86 -17.37 21.77
CA LEU A 621 21.42 -18.49 22.55
C LEU A 621 22.77 -18.16 23.19
N ALA A 622 23.57 -17.29 22.56
CA ALA A 622 24.87 -16.89 23.08
C ALA A 622 24.81 -15.84 24.21
N ASN A 623 23.65 -15.22 24.44
CA ASN A 623 23.51 -14.00 25.25
C ASN A 623 22.57 -14.21 26.45
N GLY A 624 22.79 -13.41 27.50
CA GLY A 624 21.93 -13.32 28.66
C GLY A 624 20.81 -12.29 28.50
N PHE A 625 20.07 -12.03 29.57
CA PHE A 625 18.92 -11.12 29.58
C PHE A 625 19.26 -9.70 29.10
N ASN A 626 20.34 -9.09 29.61
CA ASN A 626 20.69 -7.70 29.32
C ASN A 626 21.14 -7.54 27.86
N GLU A 627 21.93 -8.47 27.35
CA GLU A 627 22.41 -8.48 25.97
C GLU A 627 21.26 -8.69 25.00
N CYS A 628 20.27 -9.53 25.35
CA CYS A 628 19.04 -9.68 24.57
C CYS A 628 18.22 -8.38 24.52
N ILE A 629 18.08 -7.65 25.63
CA ILE A 629 17.37 -6.35 25.64
C ILE A 629 18.05 -5.34 24.71
N LEU A 630 19.38 -5.29 24.70
CA LEU A 630 20.14 -4.43 23.80
C LEU A 630 19.95 -4.86 22.33
N LEU A 631 19.97 -6.17 22.05
CA LEU A 631 19.78 -6.72 20.71
C LEU A 631 18.43 -6.34 20.09
N PHE A 632 17.35 -6.27 20.88
CA PHE A 632 16.03 -5.88 20.38
C PHE A 632 15.81 -4.36 20.35
N SER A 633 16.58 -3.61 21.15
CA SER A 633 16.57 -2.14 21.09
C SER A 633 17.26 -1.64 19.81
N ASP A 634 18.29 -2.35 19.35
CA ASP A 634 18.98 -2.10 18.08
C ASP A 634 18.98 -3.39 17.24
N LEU A 635 17.82 -3.65 16.61
CA LEU A 635 17.59 -4.90 15.89
C LEU A 635 18.56 -5.03 14.71
N PRO A 636 19.34 -6.13 14.61
CA PRO A 636 20.18 -6.38 13.45
C PRO A 636 19.37 -6.41 12.16
N GLU A 637 20.04 -6.20 11.04
CA GLU A 637 19.37 -6.27 9.76
C GLU A 637 18.75 -7.67 9.53
N ILE A 638 17.42 -7.70 9.40
CA ILE A 638 16.64 -8.88 9.05
C ILE A 638 16.51 -9.00 7.53
N ASP A 639 16.78 -10.19 7.02
CA ASP A 639 16.51 -10.57 5.63
C ASP A 639 15.01 -10.90 5.49
N ILE A 640 14.28 -10.00 4.84
CA ILE A 640 12.82 -10.11 4.68
C ILE A 640 12.44 -11.21 3.69
N GLU A 641 13.24 -11.46 2.65
CA GLU A 641 12.94 -12.52 1.69
C GLU A 641 13.07 -13.89 2.35
N ARG A 642 14.14 -14.07 3.15
CA ARG A 642 14.29 -15.25 4.01
C ARG A 642 13.15 -15.33 5.02
N CYS A 643 12.79 -14.23 5.66
CA CYS A 643 11.71 -14.17 6.65
C CYS A 643 10.37 -14.63 6.06
N VAL A 644 10.00 -14.14 4.87
CA VAL A 644 8.76 -14.51 4.17
C VAL A 644 8.76 -16.01 3.85
N ARG A 645 9.85 -16.53 3.27
CA ARG A 645 9.98 -17.96 2.94
C ARG A 645 9.86 -18.86 4.17
N GLU A 646 10.58 -18.51 5.26
CA GLU A 646 10.51 -19.24 6.52
C GLU A 646 9.11 -19.15 7.14
N SER A 647 8.46 -18.00 7.10
CA SER A 647 7.09 -17.80 7.62
C SER A 647 6.07 -18.69 6.91
N ILE A 648 6.17 -18.81 5.57
CA ILE A 648 5.31 -19.71 4.78
C ILE A 648 5.55 -21.17 5.19
N ASN A 649 6.82 -21.58 5.31
CA ASN A 649 7.16 -22.93 5.74
C ASN A 649 6.59 -23.21 7.15
N LEU A 650 6.87 -22.34 8.12
CA LEU A 650 6.35 -22.45 9.49
C LEU A 650 4.82 -22.55 9.49
N PHE A 651 4.14 -21.73 8.68
CA PHE A 651 2.69 -21.77 8.56
C PHE A 651 2.18 -23.13 8.07
N CYS A 652 2.79 -23.68 7.01
CA CYS A 652 2.40 -24.98 6.45
C CYS A 652 2.61 -26.14 7.43
N TRP A 653 3.63 -26.06 8.30
CA TRP A 653 3.94 -27.08 9.30
C TRP A 653 3.23 -26.89 10.64
N THR A 654 2.54 -25.76 10.84
CA THR A 654 1.84 -25.47 12.10
C THR A 654 0.42 -26.03 12.08
N PRO A 655 0.04 -26.93 13.00
CA PRO A 655 -1.35 -27.36 13.13
C PRO A 655 -2.26 -26.19 13.50
N LYS A 656 -3.44 -26.08 12.87
CA LYS A 656 -4.41 -25.00 13.18
C LYS A 656 -4.75 -24.89 14.67
N SER A 657 -4.77 -26.03 15.37
CA SER A 657 -5.04 -26.11 16.81
C SER A 657 -3.98 -25.41 17.66
N ALA A 658 -2.72 -25.36 17.21
CA ALA A 658 -1.63 -24.69 17.93
C ALA A 658 -1.79 -23.16 17.93
N THR A 659 -2.55 -22.62 16.98
CA THR A 659 -2.80 -21.18 16.83
C THR A 659 -4.20 -20.74 17.27
N TYR A 660 -4.92 -21.62 17.97
CA TYR A 660 -6.27 -21.32 18.45
C TYR A 660 -6.25 -20.16 19.45
N ARG A 661 -7.21 -19.24 19.31
CA ARG A 661 -7.42 -18.10 20.20
C ARG A 661 -8.89 -17.95 20.52
N GLN A 662 -9.22 -17.83 21.80
CA GLN A 662 -10.57 -17.56 22.27
C GLN A 662 -11.02 -16.14 21.89
N HIS A 663 -10.10 -15.17 21.91
CA HIS A 663 -10.37 -13.78 21.55
C HIS A 663 -10.15 -13.49 20.05
N ALA A 664 -10.06 -14.51 19.19
CA ALA A 664 -10.06 -14.30 17.74
C ALA A 664 -11.43 -13.85 17.22
N GLN A 665 -11.45 -13.23 16.04
CA GLN A 665 -12.70 -12.86 15.38
C GLN A 665 -13.60 -14.10 15.20
N PRO A 666 -14.86 -14.05 15.64
CA PRO A 666 -15.77 -15.18 15.48
C PRO A 666 -16.04 -15.45 13.99
N PRO A 667 -16.25 -16.71 13.57
CA PRO A 667 -16.65 -17.04 12.21
C PRO A 667 -17.95 -16.30 11.87
N LYS A 668 -18.02 -15.62 10.72
CA LYS A 668 -19.27 -15.01 10.24
C LYS A 668 -20.33 -16.11 10.07
N LEU A 669 -21.45 -15.98 10.77
CA LEU A 669 -22.60 -16.88 10.64
C LEU A 669 -23.18 -16.74 9.23
N ALA A 670 -23.35 -17.85 8.52
CA ALA A 670 -24.06 -17.90 7.25
C ALA A 670 -25.57 -17.74 7.52
N GLY A 671 -26.06 -16.51 7.63
CA GLY A 671 -27.47 -16.26 7.97
C GLY A 671 -27.98 -14.83 7.79
N ASP A 672 -27.14 -13.80 7.94
CA ASP A 672 -27.58 -12.40 7.78
C ASP A 672 -27.46 -11.94 6.32
N SER A 673 -28.23 -12.56 5.44
CA SER A 673 -28.42 -12.14 4.06
C SER A 673 -29.66 -11.25 3.94
N SER A 674 -29.53 -10.00 4.36
CA SER A 674 -30.29 -8.90 3.76
C SER A 674 -29.30 -7.77 3.43
N SER A 675 -28.65 -7.92 2.26
CA SER A 675 -27.66 -7.03 1.60
C SER A 675 -26.19 -7.53 1.56
N SER A 676 -25.96 -8.72 1.00
CA SER A 676 -24.75 -9.06 0.21
C SER A 676 -24.83 -10.53 -0.21
N SER A 677 -25.27 -10.76 -1.45
CA SER A 677 -24.99 -12.02 -2.11
C SER A 677 -23.50 -12.06 -2.47
N PHE A 678 -22.89 -13.23 -2.27
CA PHE A 678 -21.58 -13.69 -2.76
C PHE A 678 -20.37 -13.64 -1.80
N GLY A 679 -19.87 -14.85 -1.50
CA GLY A 679 -18.45 -15.14 -1.32
C GLY A 679 -17.96 -15.36 0.12
N LYS A 680 -17.84 -16.63 0.53
CA LYS A 680 -17.09 -17.04 1.73
C LYS A 680 -15.68 -16.44 1.72
N SER A 681 -15.26 -15.79 2.81
CA SER A 681 -13.87 -15.39 3.02
C SER A 681 -13.04 -16.63 3.38
N SER A 682 -12.35 -17.20 2.41
CA SER A 682 -11.50 -18.39 2.58
C SER A 682 -10.03 -18.01 2.65
N ALA A 683 -9.36 -18.41 3.73
CA ALA A 683 -7.91 -18.44 3.81
C ALA A 683 -7.41 -19.76 3.20
N PHE A 684 -6.74 -19.68 2.05
CA PHE A 684 -6.45 -20.83 1.18
C PHE A 684 -5.09 -21.49 1.39
N TYR A 685 -4.23 -21.01 2.29
CA TYR A 685 -3.08 -21.81 2.75
C TYR A 685 -3.52 -23.06 3.55
N SER A 686 -4.83 -23.22 3.78
CA SER A 686 -5.44 -24.45 4.23
C SER A 686 -6.01 -25.23 3.04
N SER A 687 -5.16 -26.07 2.45
CA SER A 687 -5.44 -27.14 1.48
C SER A 687 -6.10 -26.73 0.15
N GLU A 688 -5.40 -27.04 -0.94
CA GLU A 688 -5.96 -27.26 -2.27
C GLU A 688 -7.36 -27.89 -2.20
N TYR A 689 -8.25 -27.46 -3.09
CA TYR A 689 -9.58 -28.03 -3.27
C TYR A 689 -10.58 -27.83 -2.11
N GLN A 690 -11.57 -26.99 -2.37
CA GLN A 690 -12.92 -27.27 -1.88
C GLN A 690 -13.39 -28.55 -2.56
N ASP A 691 -13.24 -29.66 -1.88
CA ASP A 691 -14.39 -30.54 -1.68
C ASP A 691 -14.66 -30.49 -0.18
N LEU A 692 -15.88 -30.11 0.23
CA LEU A 692 -16.35 -30.45 1.56
C LEU A 692 -16.40 -31.99 1.62
N PRO A 693 -15.58 -32.70 2.41
CA PRO A 693 -16.21 -33.73 3.22
C PRO A 693 -17.07 -32.98 4.24
N ASN A 694 -18.26 -33.48 4.54
CA ASN A 694 -19.11 -32.99 5.62
C ASN A 694 -18.34 -32.93 6.96
N THR A 695 -17.60 -31.85 7.20
CA THR A 695 -17.04 -31.50 8.52
C THR A 695 -18.05 -30.61 9.20
N ASP A 696 -19.13 -31.22 9.69
CA ASP A 696 -19.92 -30.66 10.78
C ASP A 696 -19.02 -30.66 12.03
N LEU A 697 -18.25 -29.58 12.19
CA LEU A 697 -17.77 -29.17 13.51
C LEU A 697 -18.75 -28.12 14.03
N VAL A 698 -19.72 -28.59 14.81
CA VAL A 698 -20.68 -27.76 15.53
C VAL A 698 -19.93 -26.87 16.52
N SER A 699 -20.12 -25.55 16.41
CA SER A 699 -19.75 -24.58 17.45
C SER A 699 -20.49 -24.93 18.75
N VAL A 700 -19.77 -25.27 19.81
CA VAL A 700 -20.36 -25.44 21.15
C VAL A 700 -20.25 -24.12 21.91
N TYR A 701 -21.39 -23.50 22.20
CA TYR A 701 -21.49 -22.30 23.03
C TYR A 701 -21.08 -22.59 24.49
N LEU A 702 -20.09 -21.86 25.00
CA LEU A 702 -19.66 -21.86 26.40
C LEU A 702 -20.55 -20.91 27.22
N SER A 703 -21.81 -21.24 27.39
CA SER A 703 -22.68 -20.62 28.41
C SER A 703 -23.16 -21.67 29.39
N ASN A 704 -22.29 -22.05 30.33
CA ASN A 704 -22.59 -22.39 31.72
C ASN A 704 -21.33 -22.94 32.40
N TYR A 705 -21.23 -22.69 33.71
CA TYR A 705 -20.13 -23.00 34.66
C TYR A 705 -19.17 -21.85 34.98
N LYS A 706 -19.56 -21.12 36.02
CA LYS A 706 -18.71 -20.27 36.87
C LYS A 706 -17.81 -21.12 37.77
N GLN A 707 -16.70 -20.51 38.19
CA GLN A 707 -15.75 -20.90 39.26
C GLN A 707 -14.78 -22.05 38.96
N ASP A 708 -13.52 -21.71 38.62
CA ASP A 708 -12.35 -21.77 39.53
C ASP A 708 -11.03 -21.74 38.76
N ALA A 709 -9.97 -21.32 39.47
CA ALA A 709 -8.65 -20.99 38.95
C ALA A 709 -7.93 -22.17 38.25
N SER A 710 -8.06 -22.22 36.92
CA SER A 710 -7.07 -22.67 35.93
C SER A 710 -7.80 -22.69 34.58
N LYS A 711 -7.41 -21.81 33.65
CA LYS A 711 -8.15 -21.63 32.39
C LYS A 711 -7.85 -22.83 31.47
N ASN A 712 -8.84 -23.70 31.31
CA ASN A 712 -8.77 -25.01 30.64
C ASN A 712 -9.52 -24.99 29.29
N LEU A 713 -8.89 -25.50 28.24
CA LEU A 713 -9.48 -25.71 26.90
C LEU A 713 -10.27 -27.04 26.87
N LYS A 714 -11.55 -27.04 26.45
CA LYS A 714 -12.30 -28.27 26.12
C LYS A 714 -12.54 -28.29 24.60
N ILE A 715 -12.07 -29.32 23.89
CA ILE A 715 -12.36 -29.55 22.48
C ILE A 715 -12.89 -30.97 22.28
N HIS A 716 -14.00 -31.13 21.56
CA HIS A 716 -14.46 -32.41 21.01
C HIS A 716 -13.85 -32.58 19.60
N ILE A 717 -13.02 -33.61 19.39
CA ILE A 717 -12.43 -33.95 18.08
C ILE A 717 -12.70 -35.43 17.80
N SER A 718 -13.15 -35.76 16.58
CA SER A 718 -13.32 -37.14 16.12
C SER A 718 -11.96 -37.82 15.88
N MET A 719 -11.79 -39.04 16.41
CA MET A 719 -10.54 -39.83 16.40
C MET A 719 -9.99 -40.14 15.00
N GLU A 720 -10.86 -40.28 13.98
CA GLU A 720 -10.42 -40.52 12.60
C GLU A 720 -9.64 -39.36 11.98
N HIS A 721 -9.87 -38.13 12.44
CA HIS A 721 -9.31 -36.92 11.84
C HIS A 721 -7.89 -36.62 12.32
N ILE A 722 -7.57 -37.00 13.56
CA ILE A 722 -6.22 -36.88 14.14
C ILE A 722 -5.27 -37.88 13.45
N ILE A 723 -5.76 -39.10 13.17
CA ILE A 723 -4.97 -40.19 12.61
C ILE A 723 -4.58 -39.94 11.14
N LYS A 724 -5.44 -39.30 10.34
CA LYS A 724 -5.12 -39.03 8.92
C LYS A 724 -4.24 -37.80 8.69
N ASN A 725 -4.39 -36.73 9.48
CA ASN A 725 -3.76 -35.43 9.15
C ASN A 725 -2.57 -35.06 10.04
N VAL A 726 -2.53 -35.49 11.30
CA VAL A 726 -1.40 -35.18 12.20
C VAL A 726 -0.28 -36.21 12.06
N LEU A 727 -0.62 -37.49 11.87
CA LEU A 727 0.33 -38.60 11.81
C LEU A 727 1.03 -38.79 10.45
N PHE A 728 0.46 -38.29 9.34
CA PHE A 728 1.06 -38.48 8.01
C PHE A 728 2.11 -37.43 7.63
N ASN A 729 2.03 -36.22 8.21
CA ASN A 729 2.98 -35.14 7.90
C ASN A 729 3.92 -34.80 9.07
N CYS A 730 3.47 -34.82 10.33
CA CYS A 730 4.38 -34.65 11.46
C CYS A 730 4.96 -36.01 11.88
N VAL A 731 6.29 -36.12 11.94
CA VAL A 731 7.00 -37.21 12.63
C VAL A 731 6.82 -37.02 14.15
N GLY A 732 5.59 -37.14 14.64
CA GLY A 732 5.21 -36.93 16.03
C GLY A 732 5.02 -38.25 16.77
N LEU A 733 5.74 -38.44 17.87
CA LEU A 733 5.50 -39.57 18.76
C LEU A 733 4.21 -39.30 19.54
N THR A 734 3.23 -40.19 19.43
CA THR A 734 1.99 -40.10 20.20
C THR A 734 2.17 -40.83 21.53
N LEU A 735 2.09 -40.13 22.65
CA LEU A 735 2.16 -40.71 23.98
C LEU A 735 0.76 -40.89 24.56
N ASP A 736 0.41 -42.10 24.94
CA ASP A 736 -0.85 -42.41 25.63
C ASP A 736 -0.57 -42.61 27.13
N CYS A 737 -1.11 -41.75 27.99
CA CYS A 737 -0.90 -41.83 29.44
C CYS A 737 -1.93 -42.69 30.18
N MET A 738 -2.75 -43.49 29.48
CA MET A 738 -3.82 -44.28 30.09
C MET A 738 -3.31 -45.57 30.79
N CYS A 739 -3.28 -45.57 32.12
CA CYS A 739 -2.80 -46.70 32.92
C CYS A 739 -3.68 -47.97 32.84
N CYS A 740 -4.99 -47.83 32.60
CA CYS A 740 -5.96 -48.96 32.69
C CYS A 740 -6.72 -49.24 31.38
N SER A 741 -6.61 -48.36 30.39
CA SER A 741 -7.47 -48.38 29.18
C SER A 741 -6.72 -48.66 27.88
N PHE A 742 -5.38 -48.64 27.87
CA PHE A 742 -4.57 -48.93 26.68
C PHE A 742 -4.84 -50.33 26.11
N SER A 743 -5.06 -51.31 27.00
CA SER A 743 -5.43 -52.68 26.65
C SER A 743 -6.88 -52.85 26.16
N ARG A 744 -7.75 -51.83 26.36
CA ARG A 744 -9.14 -51.80 25.87
C ARG A 744 -9.26 -51.15 24.48
N GLY A 745 -8.22 -50.47 24.03
CA GLY A 745 -8.13 -49.79 22.74
C GLY A 745 -7.11 -48.67 22.82
N HIS A 746 -6.18 -48.62 21.87
CA HIS A 746 -5.14 -47.60 21.77
C HIS A 746 -5.02 -47.11 20.33
N ILE A 747 -4.40 -45.94 20.16
CA ILE A 747 -4.12 -45.39 18.82
C ILE A 747 -2.99 -46.22 18.19
N PRO A 748 -3.18 -46.79 16.98
CA PRO A 748 -2.12 -47.53 16.31
C PRO A 748 -0.87 -46.66 16.14
N GLY A 749 0.28 -47.11 16.67
CA GLY A 749 1.54 -46.36 16.63
C GLY A 749 1.81 -45.45 17.84
N SER A 750 0.93 -45.37 18.84
CA SER A 750 1.21 -44.66 20.09
C SER A 750 2.07 -45.49 21.05
N ILE A 751 2.89 -44.82 21.86
CA ILE A 751 3.66 -45.42 22.96
C ILE A 751 2.90 -45.19 24.26
N ASN A 752 2.61 -46.25 25.01
CA ASN A 752 2.00 -46.15 26.33
C ASN A 752 3.03 -45.69 27.36
N ILE A 753 2.72 -44.61 28.08
CA ILE A 753 3.52 -44.10 29.19
C ILE A 753 2.62 -43.88 30.41
N PRO A 754 2.40 -44.92 31.22
CA PRO A 754 1.61 -44.80 32.44
C PRO A 754 2.27 -43.83 33.42
N TYR A 755 1.51 -42.85 33.93
CA TYR A 755 1.99 -41.86 34.89
C TYR A 755 2.74 -42.49 36.07
N SER A 756 2.19 -43.56 36.64
CA SER A 756 2.75 -44.31 37.78
C SER A 756 4.07 -45.01 37.50
N SER A 757 4.46 -45.17 36.23
CA SER A 757 5.69 -45.85 35.83
C SER A 757 6.84 -44.89 35.49
N VAL A 758 6.54 -43.60 35.34
CA VAL A 758 7.50 -42.56 34.92
C VAL A 758 7.69 -41.49 36.00
N PHE A 759 6.70 -41.24 36.86
CA PHE A 759 6.79 -40.19 37.88
C PHE A 759 6.76 -40.77 39.29
N GLY A 760 7.68 -40.30 40.14
CA GLY A 760 7.70 -40.57 41.57
C GLY A 760 6.57 -39.84 42.30
N PRO A 761 6.35 -40.14 43.61
CA PRO A 761 5.29 -39.52 44.42
C PRO A 761 5.40 -37.98 44.49
N ASP A 762 6.60 -37.43 44.31
CA ASP A 762 6.88 -35.99 44.32
C ASP A 762 6.93 -35.36 42.91
N GLY A 763 6.56 -36.10 41.86
CA GLY A 763 6.56 -35.61 40.47
C GLY A 763 7.92 -35.65 39.76
N GLU A 764 8.95 -36.18 40.40
CA GLU A 764 10.26 -36.44 39.80
C GLU A 764 10.20 -37.55 38.73
N VAL A 765 10.95 -37.39 37.64
CA VAL A 765 11.01 -38.40 36.57
C VAL A 765 11.92 -39.55 36.99
N LEU A 766 11.36 -40.74 37.13
CA LEU A 766 12.06 -41.98 37.48
C LEU A 766 12.84 -42.50 36.27
N GLN A 767 14.07 -42.98 36.49
CA GLN A 767 14.81 -43.73 35.47
C GLN A 767 14.15 -45.09 35.24
N CYS A 768 13.58 -45.28 34.06
CA CYS A 768 12.91 -46.50 33.62
C CYS A 768 13.16 -46.72 32.11
N PRO A 769 12.90 -47.92 31.56
CA PRO A 769 13.13 -48.22 30.14
C PRO A 769 12.39 -47.25 29.20
N VAL A 770 11.25 -46.72 29.65
CA VAL A 770 10.43 -45.76 28.92
C VAL A 770 11.09 -44.37 28.88
N THR A 771 11.69 -43.90 29.98
CA THR A 771 12.43 -42.62 29.99
C THR A 771 13.72 -42.69 29.17
N ASN A 772 14.37 -43.85 29.11
CA ASN A 772 15.48 -44.10 28.17
C ASN A 772 15.05 -44.16 26.70
N THR A 773 13.81 -44.57 26.44
CA THR A 773 13.24 -44.52 25.08
C THR A 773 12.96 -43.08 24.68
N LEU A 774 12.41 -42.28 25.60
CA LEU A 774 12.10 -40.86 25.40
C LEU A 774 13.35 -39.99 25.19
N THR A 775 14.48 -40.27 25.85
CA THR A 775 15.75 -39.56 25.59
C THR A 775 16.26 -39.77 24.17
N GLY A 776 15.93 -40.89 23.52
CA GLY A 776 16.20 -41.14 22.09
C GLY A 776 15.42 -40.25 21.13
N TYR A 777 14.37 -39.56 21.61
CA TYR A 777 13.55 -38.61 20.85
C TYR A 777 13.85 -37.15 21.22
N LYS A 778 15.00 -36.87 21.84
CA LYS A 778 15.44 -35.50 22.18
C LYS A 778 15.45 -34.61 20.93
N GLY A 779 14.80 -33.44 21.03
CA GLY A 779 14.67 -32.48 19.92
C GLY A 779 13.56 -32.79 18.91
N ARG A 780 12.68 -33.76 19.15
CA ARG A 780 11.48 -34.02 18.32
C ARG A 780 10.21 -33.59 19.03
N VAL A 781 9.19 -33.18 18.27
CA VAL A 781 7.87 -32.85 18.81
C VAL A 781 7.18 -34.11 19.31
N ILE A 782 6.88 -34.14 20.61
CA ILE A 782 6.16 -35.24 21.27
C ILE A 782 4.74 -34.78 21.59
N VAL A 783 3.73 -35.54 21.12
CA VAL A 783 2.31 -35.26 21.34
C VAL A 783 1.79 -36.12 22.48
N VAL A 784 1.38 -35.49 23.58
CA VAL A 784 0.87 -36.19 24.78
C VAL A 784 -0.66 -36.22 24.79
N LEU A 785 -1.24 -37.42 24.69
CA LEU A 785 -2.67 -37.68 24.78
C LEU A 785 -3.02 -38.26 26.16
N SER A 786 -4.06 -37.70 26.79
CA SER A 786 -4.55 -38.18 28.09
C SER A 786 -6.05 -37.91 28.23
N ASN A 787 -6.78 -38.86 28.83
CA ASN A 787 -8.19 -38.71 29.21
C ASN A 787 -8.38 -37.82 30.46
N ILE A 788 -7.32 -37.61 31.25
CA ILE A 788 -7.31 -36.75 32.44
C ILE A 788 -6.39 -35.56 32.17
N MET A 789 -7.00 -34.39 32.02
CA MET A 789 -6.34 -33.13 31.64
C MET A 789 -5.19 -32.76 32.61
N LYS A 790 -5.42 -32.97 33.91
CA LYS A 790 -4.44 -32.70 34.96
C LYS A 790 -3.19 -33.57 34.80
N THR A 791 -3.38 -34.85 34.51
CA THR A 791 -2.30 -35.81 34.24
C THR A 791 -1.53 -35.44 32.97
N ALA A 792 -2.18 -35.06 31.88
CA ALA A 792 -1.51 -34.64 30.64
C ALA A 792 -0.57 -33.43 30.86
N ALA A 793 -1.08 -32.42 31.57
CA ALA A 793 -0.33 -31.20 31.88
C ALA A 793 0.86 -31.51 32.81
N THR A 794 0.64 -32.28 33.88
CA THR A 794 1.70 -32.66 34.82
C THR A 794 2.77 -33.52 34.15
N VAL A 795 2.38 -34.49 33.30
CA VAL A 795 3.32 -35.31 32.51
C VAL A 795 4.15 -34.44 31.59
N SER A 796 3.52 -33.50 30.88
CA SER A 796 4.22 -32.66 29.91
C SER A 796 5.20 -31.70 30.58
N ILE A 797 4.78 -31.07 31.68
CA ILE A 797 5.64 -30.18 32.49
C ILE A 797 6.82 -30.97 33.08
N ALA A 798 6.57 -32.16 33.62
CA ALA A 798 7.62 -32.95 34.24
C ALA A 798 8.58 -33.55 33.20
N LEU A 799 8.12 -33.95 32.01
CA LEU A 799 9.00 -34.40 30.92
C LEU A 799 9.78 -33.24 30.28
N SER A 800 9.21 -32.02 30.20
CA SER A 800 9.93 -30.86 29.68
C SER A 800 11.04 -30.43 30.65
N LEU A 801 10.75 -30.40 31.96
CA LEU A 801 11.71 -30.01 33.00
C LEU A 801 12.80 -31.06 33.21
N SER A 802 12.49 -32.36 33.15
CA SER A 802 13.44 -33.40 33.57
C SER A 802 14.27 -34.00 32.43
N LEU A 803 13.78 -33.94 31.18
CA LEU A 803 14.44 -34.58 30.03
C LEU A 803 14.83 -33.58 28.93
N SER A 804 14.59 -32.29 29.13
CA SER A 804 14.78 -31.24 28.10
C SER A 804 14.09 -31.60 26.77
N LEU A 805 12.96 -32.31 26.86
CA LEU A 805 12.21 -32.77 25.68
C LEU A 805 11.27 -31.68 25.20
N SER A 806 11.25 -31.48 23.88
CA SER A 806 10.31 -30.62 23.17
C SER A 806 8.93 -31.26 23.11
N LEU A 807 8.09 -30.98 24.11
CA LEU A 807 6.74 -31.51 24.19
C LEU A 807 5.73 -30.48 23.70
N SER A 808 4.97 -30.85 22.69
CA SER A 808 3.79 -30.09 22.27
C SER A 808 2.56 -30.82 22.78
N VAL A 809 1.91 -30.23 23.79
CA VAL A 809 0.78 -30.86 24.45
C VAL A 809 -0.48 -30.62 23.64
N ILE A 810 -0.95 -31.62 22.90
CA ILE A 810 -2.31 -31.64 22.36
C ILE A 810 -3.16 -32.48 23.32
N VAL A 811 -3.87 -31.84 24.25
CA VAL A 811 -4.74 -32.56 25.18
C VAL A 811 -6.07 -32.89 24.50
N CYS A 812 -6.26 -34.14 24.08
CA CYS A 812 -7.56 -34.65 23.62
C CYS A 812 -8.26 -35.41 24.75
N LYS A 813 -9.39 -34.90 25.25
CA LYS A 813 -10.25 -35.64 26.17
C LYS A 813 -11.06 -36.69 25.40
N LEU A 814 -10.71 -37.97 25.58
CA LEU A 814 -11.57 -39.09 25.17
C LEU A 814 -12.77 -39.15 26.13
N CYS A 815 -13.93 -38.62 25.73
CA CYS A 815 -15.18 -38.87 26.44
C CYS A 815 -15.69 -40.27 26.06
N SER A 816 -15.63 -41.22 26.99
CA SER A 816 -16.52 -42.38 26.98
C SER A 816 -17.92 -41.86 27.28
N SER A 817 -18.81 -41.86 26.28
CA SER A 817 -20.24 -41.68 26.51
C SER A 817 -20.75 -42.88 27.32
N GLU A 818 -20.89 -42.73 28.62
CA GLU A 818 -21.80 -43.55 29.41
C GLU A 818 -23.23 -43.13 29.07
N SER A 819 -23.80 -43.80 28.07
CA SER A 819 -25.23 -44.02 27.99
C SER A 819 -25.41 -45.46 27.53
N GLU A 820 -25.76 -46.33 28.47
CA GLU A 820 -26.30 -47.64 28.17
C GLU A 820 -27.43 -47.53 27.14
N SER A 821 -27.30 -48.32 26.06
CA SER A 821 -28.30 -48.73 25.06
C SER A 821 -27.96 -48.39 23.60
N SER A 822 -27.01 -49.12 23.03
CA SER A 822 -27.12 -49.69 21.67
C SER A 822 -25.84 -50.47 21.33
N ASN A 823 -25.86 -51.77 21.65
CA ASN A 823 -25.02 -52.76 20.96
C ASN A 823 -25.40 -52.74 19.47
N ARG A 824 -24.57 -52.11 18.62
CA ARG A 824 -24.37 -52.40 17.18
C ARG A 824 -23.48 -51.30 16.59
N GLY A 825 -22.18 -51.57 16.44
CA GLY A 825 -21.27 -50.62 15.79
C GLY A 825 -19.79 -51.00 15.76
N LEU A 826 -19.39 -52.12 16.37
CA LEU A 826 -17.98 -52.52 16.51
C LEU A 826 -17.67 -53.88 15.87
N GLU A 827 -18.37 -54.22 14.77
CA GLU A 827 -18.17 -55.49 14.04
C GLU A 827 -17.75 -55.34 12.56
N TYR A 828 -17.53 -54.13 12.04
CA TYR A 828 -17.22 -53.95 10.60
C TYR A 828 -15.79 -53.54 10.24
N ALA A 829 -14.81 -53.69 11.15
CA ALA A 829 -13.41 -53.32 10.87
C ALA A 829 -12.39 -54.47 11.01
N LEU A 830 -12.82 -55.73 11.04
CA LEU A 830 -11.92 -56.90 11.17
C LEU A 830 -12.03 -57.95 10.04
N GLN A 831 -12.58 -57.59 8.88
CA GLN A 831 -12.49 -58.42 7.68
C GLN A 831 -12.09 -57.55 6.49
N MET A 832 -10.80 -57.54 6.16
CA MET A 832 -10.21 -57.39 4.82
C MET A 832 -8.69 -57.20 4.97
N LYS A 833 -8.00 -58.27 5.37
CA LYS A 833 -6.62 -58.57 4.97
C LYS A 833 -6.39 -60.06 5.16
N GLY A 834 -6.55 -60.81 4.07
CA GLY A 834 -6.28 -62.23 4.02
C GLY A 834 -6.41 -62.75 2.59
N SER A 835 -5.25 -63.04 1.99
CA SER A 835 -5.00 -63.83 0.76
C SER A 835 -5.25 -63.18 -0.62
N SER A 836 -4.15 -63.18 -1.39
CA SER A 836 -3.91 -62.87 -2.82
C SER A 836 -4.14 -61.44 -3.31
#